data_AF-A0A8A4TSC9-F1
#
_entry.id   AF-A0A8A4TSC9-F1
#
_cell.length_a   1.000
_cell.length_b   1.000
_cell.length_c   1.000
_cell.angle_alpha   90.00
_cell.angle_beta   90.00
_cell.angle_gamma   90.00
#
_symmetry.space_group_name_H-M   'P 1'
#
loop_
_entity.id
_entity.type
_entity.pdbx_description
1 polymer ?
#
loop_
_entity_poly.entity_id
_entity_poly.type
_entity_poly.pdbx_seq_one_letter_code
_entity_poly.pdbx_strand_id
1 'polypeptide(L)'
;MKRRDAEIGAASTGRTGADHPIQRELEAVFESCRDIDGGAPADYIPELARVDPDRFAAAVCLTDGRVFSVGGARDAFTLQSMVKPFLYGTALHRFTPEAVHARVGVEPTGRPFDAMLILESGSKRPHNPMVNAGAIGVAGMFSHGSEREQVRRIRSIFSDLMGRENIEFDSAVYLSERDTGFGNRALAHLMHFFHMLDVPVETALDFYFKACAVRANCHDLAVMAATLANAGTHPLTGRKVLPAKVVRDVLTVMATCGLYDYAGRFWFDVGVPAKSGVCGGIFAVVPGRMGIAVFSPRLDENGNSVRGLSFLERLSKRRGIHVFLPAARAPVVVRPQPTRSAPLVLRWACTSAFESALCTTGGSNSDFYPELQAANPHRMAVAICTADGVEAAFGDADEGFTLQAAASPFSYALALQRHGMQRVHRKLGVEPSGNPFHAIHLDQRLRRPHNPLNNAGALTIASMLLGPNASHQLGDMLTAYREFAGSDQPEVDMLALASERTAGERNRAIAYLLRKFDIIPEVTPTLERYFLQNSVRVDCRLLARMGATLAAGGRNPITGRQVIDPDLVPHILTVMATCGMHDSSGQFAFDVGIPAKSAISGAIVAAVPGQMGIAVYSPPLDPYGTSVRGAAMLGTLARDLGLQMFTCPAPG
;
A
#
# COMPACT_ATOMS: atom_id res chain seq x y z
N MET A 1 10.31 58.03 -17.85
CA MET A 1 11.73 57.92 -18.27
C MET A 1 12.57 58.50 -17.13
N LYS A 2 13.44 57.67 -16.54
CA LYS A 2 14.14 57.81 -15.23
C LYS A 2 13.30 57.52 -13.96
N ARG A 3 13.91 56.70 -13.09
CA ARG A 3 13.54 56.25 -11.73
C ARG A 3 12.62 55.04 -11.61
N ARG A 4 13.19 53.84 -11.73
CA ARG A 4 12.77 52.61 -11.01
C ARG A 4 13.78 51.46 -11.16
N ASP A 5 15.08 51.75 -11.07
CA ASP A 5 16.15 50.75 -11.03
C ASP A 5 17.03 51.01 -9.80
N ALA A 6 16.52 50.72 -8.61
CA ALA A 6 17.27 50.62 -7.35
C ALA A 6 16.29 50.31 -6.20
N GLU A 7 15.76 49.08 -6.11
CA GLU A 7 15.15 48.53 -4.87
C GLU A 7 14.71 47.06 -5.05
N ILE A 8 15.61 46.15 -5.39
CA ILE A 8 15.42 44.71 -5.11
C ILE A 8 16.79 44.13 -4.73
N GLY A 9 17.23 44.45 -3.52
CA GLY A 9 18.52 44.02 -3.01
C GLY A 9 18.69 44.40 -1.55
N ALA A 10 17.95 43.73 -0.66
CA ALA A 10 18.29 43.46 0.75
C ALA A 10 17.01 43.14 1.55
N ALA A 11 16.60 41.85 1.57
CA ALA A 11 15.79 41.28 2.66
C ALA A 11 15.69 39.75 2.54
N SER A 12 16.75 39.03 2.93
CA SER A 12 16.65 37.92 3.91
C SER A 12 18.07 37.43 4.22
N THR A 13 18.73 38.16 5.11
CA THR A 13 19.89 37.66 5.84
C THR A 13 19.50 36.37 6.55
N GLY A 14 20.32 35.34 6.36
CA GLY A 14 20.00 33.96 6.72
C GLY A 14 19.66 33.77 8.19
N ARG A 15 18.53 33.09 8.43
CA ARG A 15 18.42 32.21 9.59
C ARG A 15 19.38 31.05 9.34
N THR A 16 20.35 30.86 10.23
CA THR A 16 21.15 29.63 10.30
C THR A 16 20.24 28.41 10.16
N GLY A 17 20.65 27.38 9.41
CA GLY A 17 19.83 26.17 9.19
C GLY A 17 19.23 25.54 10.45
N ALA A 18 19.88 25.74 11.61
CA ALA A 18 19.44 25.36 12.95
C ALA A 18 18.09 25.97 13.41
N ASP A 19 17.70 27.13 12.88
CA ASP A 19 16.45 27.81 13.28
C ASP A 19 15.23 27.45 12.42
N HIS A 20 15.42 26.58 11.42
CA HIS A 20 14.31 26.14 10.58
C HIS A 20 13.41 25.14 11.34
N PRO A 21 12.07 25.28 11.32
CA PRO A 21 11.17 24.37 12.05
C PRO A 21 11.36 22.88 11.71
N ILE A 22 11.73 22.57 10.47
CA ILE A 22 12.00 21.19 10.04
C ILE A 22 13.32 20.67 10.63
N GLN A 23 14.36 21.53 10.73
CA GLN A 23 15.64 21.14 11.32
C GLN A 23 15.47 20.81 12.80
N ARG A 24 14.81 21.68 13.58
CA ARG A 24 14.56 21.47 15.02
C ARG A 24 13.77 20.19 15.29
N GLU A 25 12.81 19.88 14.44
CA GLU A 25 12.04 18.66 14.60
C GLU A 25 12.81 17.41 14.18
N LEU A 26 13.57 17.49 13.08
CA LEU A 26 14.48 16.43 12.67
C LEU A 26 15.45 16.09 13.82
N GLU A 27 16.03 17.11 14.47
CA GLU A 27 16.86 16.96 15.67
C GLU A 27 16.10 16.35 16.84
N ALA A 28 14.88 16.81 17.14
CA ALA A 28 14.08 16.28 18.24
C ALA A 28 13.71 14.81 18.04
N VAL A 29 13.33 14.40 16.83
CA VAL A 29 13.03 13.00 16.51
C VAL A 29 14.30 12.17 16.57
N PHE A 30 15.40 12.65 15.98
CA PHE A 30 16.70 11.99 16.01
C PHE A 30 17.16 11.74 17.45
N GLU A 31 17.13 12.77 18.30
CA GLU A 31 17.54 12.65 19.70
C GLU A 31 16.68 11.64 20.45
N SER A 32 15.37 11.66 20.21
CA SER A 32 14.46 10.73 20.88
C SER A 32 14.73 9.25 20.53
N CYS A 33 15.38 8.98 19.40
CA CYS A 33 15.74 7.63 18.94
C CYS A 33 17.19 7.24 19.27
N ARG A 34 18.02 8.15 19.81
CA ARG A 34 19.46 7.96 20.01
C ARG A 34 19.76 6.73 20.89
N ASP A 35 19.01 6.59 21.98
CA ASP A 35 19.25 5.55 23.00
C ASP A 35 18.60 4.20 22.66
N ILE A 36 17.97 4.07 21.48
CA ILE A 36 17.44 2.77 21.03
C ILE A 36 18.61 1.93 20.55
N ASP A 37 18.93 0.85 21.26
CA ASP A 37 20.14 0.07 21.05
C ASP A 37 19.88 -1.39 20.63
N GLY A 38 18.62 -1.76 20.39
CA GLY A 38 18.24 -3.10 19.93
C GLY A 38 18.75 -3.47 18.53
N GLY A 39 18.78 -4.79 18.28
CA GLY A 39 19.20 -5.37 17.00
C GLY A 39 20.72 -5.57 16.87
N ALA A 40 21.16 -6.03 15.70
CA ALA A 40 22.58 -6.25 15.40
C ALA A 40 22.89 -5.88 13.93
N PRO A 41 24.12 -5.43 13.61
CA PRO A 41 24.52 -5.26 12.22
C PRO A 41 24.44 -6.58 11.45
N ALA A 42 24.28 -6.50 10.12
CA ALA A 42 24.39 -7.67 9.26
C ALA A 42 25.81 -8.25 9.32
N ASP A 43 25.93 -9.57 9.47
CA ASP A 43 27.19 -10.26 9.72
C ASP A 43 27.58 -11.29 8.64
N TYR A 44 26.73 -11.48 7.62
CA TYR A 44 26.97 -12.46 6.55
C TYR A 44 28.15 -12.09 5.61
N ILE A 45 28.61 -10.83 5.64
CA ILE A 45 29.88 -10.40 5.05
C ILE A 45 30.70 -9.54 6.03
N PRO A 46 32.05 -9.64 6.03
CA PRO A 46 32.91 -8.93 6.98
C PRO A 46 32.76 -7.40 6.93
N GLU A 47 32.53 -6.84 5.75
CA GLU A 47 32.44 -5.39 5.54
C GLU A 47 31.25 -4.77 6.27
N LEU A 48 30.11 -5.46 6.34
CA LEU A 48 28.92 -5.02 7.07
C LEU A 48 29.06 -5.27 8.57
N ALA A 49 29.68 -6.40 8.95
CA ALA A 49 29.89 -6.77 10.35
C ALA A 49 30.79 -5.78 11.11
N ARG A 50 31.72 -5.13 10.38
CA ARG A 50 32.70 -4.19 10.94
C ARG A 50 32.20 -2.74 11.02
N VAL A 51 31.01 -2.45 10.49
CA VAL A 51 30.45 -1.10 10.59
C VAL A 51 30.15 -0.81 12.06
N ASP A 52 30.62 0.35 12.55
CA ASP A 52 30.32 0.81 13.90
C ASP A 52 28.78 0.81 14.14
N PRO A 53 28.28 -0.06 15.05
CA PRO A 53 26.85 -0.28 15.24
C PRO A 53 26.12 0.95 15.80
N ASP A 54 26.85 1.92 16.38
CA ASP A 54 26.27 3.10 17.01
C ASP A 54 26.14 4.30 16.06
N ARG A 55 26.64 4.18 14.82
CA ARG A 55 26.44 5.20 13.77
C ARG A 55 24.96 5.48 13.57
N PHE A 56 24.60 6.76 13.59
CA PHE A 56 23.24 7.20 13.36
C PHE A 56 23.22 8.52 12.58
N ALA A 57 22.42 8.56 11.52
CA ALA A 57 22.27 9.74 10.68
C ALA A 57 20.88 9.80 10.05
N ALA A 58 20.42 11.01 9.76
CA ALA A 58 19.19 11.22 9.00
C ALA A 58 19.26 12.47 8.12
N ALA A 59 18.50 12.47 7.04
CA ALA A 59 18.31 13.63 6.17
C ALA A 59 16.88 13.68 5.61
N VAL A 60 16.40 14.90 5.39
CA VAL A 60 15.11 15.21 4.76
C VAL A 60 15.36 16.18 3.61
N CYS A 61 14.90 15.83 2.41
CA CYS A 61 14.93 16.71 1.24
C CYS A 61 13.49 17.04 0.83
N LEU A 62 13.15 18.33 0.79
CA LEU A 62 11.86 18.80 0.31
C LEU A 62 11.81 18.77 -1.23
N THR A 63 10.59 18.76 -1.79
CA THR A 63 10.40 18.85 -3.25
C THR A 63 10.90 20.17 -3.87
N ASP A 64 11.09 21.21 -3.05
CA ASP A 64 11.70 22.48 -3.45
C ASP A 64 13.24 22.52 -3.38
N GLY A 65 13.87 21.41 -3.02
CA GLY A 65 15.33 21.29 -3.00
C GLY A 65 16.01 21.67 -1.68
N ARG A 66 15.28 22.15 -0.67
CA ARG A 66 15.89 22.34 0.66
C ARG A 66 16.19 21.00 1.32
N VAL A 67 17.39 20.87 1.90
CA VAL A 67 17.84 19.64 2.58
C VAL A 67 18.23 19.95 4.02
N PHE A 68 17.73 19.13 4.95
CA PHE A 68 17.99 19.19 6.38
C PHE A 68 18.64 17.87 6.82
N SER A 69 19.62 17.92 7.72
CA SER A 69 20.35 16.72 8.12
C SER A 69 20.85 16.77 9.56
N VAL A 70 21.07 15.59 10.14
CA VAL A 70 21.54 15.37 11.51
C VAL A 70 22.45 14.14 11.58
N GLY A 71 23.38 14.13 12.54
CA GLY A 71 24.37 13.05 12.70
C GLY A 71 25.36 12.96 11.53
N GLY A 72 25.85 11.75 11.25
CA GLY A 72 26.80 11.45 10.17
C GLY A 72 26.18 11.42 8.76
N ALA A 73 25.30 12.36 8.41
CA ALA A 73 24.47 12.29 7.19
C ALA A 73 25.24 12.37 5.86
N ARG A 74 26.53 12.73 5.91
CA ARG A 74 27.44 12.75 4.75
C ARG A 74 28.34 11.52 4.68
N ASP A 75 28.34 10.68 5.71
CA ASP A 75 29.15 9.47 5.74
C ASP A 75 28.59 8.44 4.76
N ALA A 76 29.46 7.92 3.89
CA ALA A 76 29.04 6.99 2.87
C ALA A 76 28.77 5.58 3.42
N PHE A 77 27.83 4.90 2.80
CA PHE A 77 27.51 3.48 2.95
C PHE A 77 27.04 2.92 1.60
N THR A 78 27.02 1.60 1.44
CA THR A 78 26.52 0.95 0.22
C THR A 78 25.00 0.95 0.17
N LEU A 79 24.40 1.21 -0.99
CA LEU A 79 22.94 1.28 -1.15
C LEU A 79 22.22 -0.06 -0.88
N GLN A 80 22.87 -1.20 -1.12
CA GLN A 80 22.27 -2.52 -0.92
C GLN A 80 20.88 -2.63 -1.58
N SER A 81 19.92 -3.32 -0.96
CA SER A 81 18.54 -3.45 -1.46
C SER A 81 17.78 -2.13 -1.68
N MET A 82 18.30 -0.98 -1.24
CA MET A 82 17.69 0.33 -1.54
C MET A 82 17.79 0.71 -3.02
N VAL A 83 18.62 0.01 -3.82
CA VAL A 83 18.66 0.21 -5.28
C VAL A 83 17.41 -0.25 -6.01
N LYS A 84 16.67 -1.21 -5.46
CA LYS A 84 15.62 -1.94 -6.16
C LYS A 84 14.50 -1.05 -6.71
N PRO A 85 13.93 -0.10 -5.94
CA PRO A 85 12.90 0.79 -6.47
C PRO A 85 13.41 1.65 -7.63
N PHE A 86 14.67 2.09 -7.57
CA PHE A 86 15.28 2.92 -8.60
C PHE A 86 15.58 2.16 -9.89
N LEU A 87 16.07 0.92 -9.78
CA LEU A 87 16.25 0.03 -10.93
C LEU A 87 14.91 -0.31 -11.58
N TYR A 88 13.89 -0.60 -10.78
CA TYR A 88 12.53 -0.88 -11.27
C TYR A 88 11.93 0.34 -11.99
N GLY A 89 11.99 1.53 -11.39
CA GLY A 89 11.55 2.77 -12.04
C GLY A 89 12.30 3.06 -13.34
N THR A 90 13.62 2.86 -13.35
CA THR A 90 14.41 3.00 -14.57
C THR A 90 13.98 1.99 -15.63
N ALA A 91 13.64 0.75 -15.24
CA ALA A 91 13.22 -0.29 -16.17
C ALA A 91 11.87 0.06 -16.79
N LEU A 92 10.88 0.47 -15.99
CA LEU A 92 9.59 0.97 -16.48
C LEU A 92 9.73 2.19 -17.39
N HIS A 93 10.76 3.02 -17.20
CA HIS A 93 11.02 4.16 -18.06
C HIS A 93 11.65 3.77 -19.40
N ARG A 94 12.61 2.84 -19.40
CA ARG A 94 13.40 2.46 -20.58
C ARG A 94 12.79 1.33 -21.42
N PHE A 95 11.97 0.49 -20.80
CA PHE A 95 11.29 -0.62 -21.44
C PHE A 95 9.78 -0.44 -21.32
N THR A 96 9.01 -1.21 -22.10
CA THR A 96 7.56 -1.17 -21.97
C THR A 96 7.12 -1.80 -20.64
N PRO A 97 6.06 -1.31 -19.98
CA PRO A 97 5.53 -1.93 -18.77
C PRO A 97 5.26 -3.43 -18.94
N GLU A 98 4.79 -3.84 -20.12
CA GLU A 98 4.53 -5.24 -20.46
C GLU A 98 5.82 -6.06 -20.46
N ALA A 99 6.92 -5.52 -21.00
CA ALA A 99 8.22 -6.21 -21.00
C ALA A 99 8.82 -6.35 -19.60
N VAL A 100 8.61 -5.36 -18.73
CA VAL A 100 9.03 -5.43 -17.31
C VAL A 100 8.17 -6.45 -16.58
N HIS A 101 6.85 -6.38 -16.71
CA HIS A 101 5.92 -7.21 -15.97
C HIS A 101 5.77 -8.65 -16.50
N ALA A 102 6.28 -8.92 -17.70
CA ALA A 102 6.53 -10.29 -18.15
C ALA A 102 7.61 -10.99 -17.31
N ARG A 103 8.52 -10.24 -16.66
CA ARG A 103 9.62 -10.77 -15.85
C ARG A 103 9.41 -10.65 -14.35
N VAL A 104 8.53 -9.77 -13.89
CA VAL A 104 8.30 -9.53 -12.45
C VAL A 104 6.87 -9.04 -12.17
N GLY A 105 6.24 -9.56 -11.11
CA GLY A 105 4.92 -9.11 -10.65
C GLY A 105 4.95 -7.81 -9.84
N VAL A 106 3.85 -7.55 -9.13
CA VAL A 106 3.68 -6.42 -8.20
C VAL A 106 3.04 -6.83 -6.86
N GLU A 107 2.79 -8.12 -6.67
CA GLU A 107 2.13 -8.64 -5.47
C GLU A 107 3.11 -8.75 -4.29
N PRO A 108 2.67 -8.52 -3.04
CA PRO A 108 3.44 -8.89 -1.87
C PRO A 108 3.59 -10.41 -1.79
N THR A 109 4.69 -10.89 -1.20
CA THR A 109 4.95 -12.33 -1.06
C THR A 109 4.11 -12.98 0.03
N GLY A 110 3.66 -12.21 1.03
CA GLY A 110 3.00 -12.74 2.24
C GLY A 110 3.87 -13.70 3.05
N ARG A 111 5.20 -13.67 2.84
CA ARG A 111 6.19 -14.61 3.38
C ARG A 111 7.58 -13.96 3.49
N PRO A 112 8.44 -14.50 4.38
CA PRO A 112 9.80 -14.00 4.66
C PRO A 112 10.65 -13.72 3.43
N PHE A 113 11.45 -12.66 3.51
CA PHE A 113 12.34 -12.24 2.42
C PHE A 113 13.47 -13.24 2.13
N ASP A 114 13.84 -14.02 3.14
CA ASP A 114 14.83 -15.10 3.08
C ASP A 114 14.20 -16.44 2.70
N ALA A 115 12.87 -16.50 2.53
CA ALA A 115 12.20 -17.66 1.96
C ALA A 115 12.71 -17.85 0.54
N MET A 116 13.66 -18.78 0.37
CA MET A 116 14.49 -18.94 -0.83
C MET A 116 13.71 -19.17 -2.14
N LEU A 117 12.41 -19.48 -2.10
CA LEU A 117 11.63 -19.73 -3.30
C LEU A 117 10.16 -19.37 -3.11
N ILE A 118 9.75 -18.24 -3.68
CA ILE A 118 8.34 -17.94 -3.92
C ILE A 118 8.24 -17.26 -5.27
N LEU A 119 7.75 -18.02 -6.25
CA LEU A 119 7.34 -17.52 -7.54
C LEU A 119 5.83 -17.58 -7.59
N GLU A 120 5.22 -16.70 -8.35
CA GLU A 120 3.78 -16.71 -8.55
C GLU A 120 3.31 -18.08 -9.07
N SER A 121 2.20 -18.57 -8.52
CA SER A 121 1.50 -19.74 -9.05
C SER A 121 1.05 -19.46 -10.48
N GLY A 122 1.37 -20.35 -11.42
CA GLY A 122 1.06 -20.16 -12.84
C GLY A 122 2.20 -19.48 -13.61
N SER A 123 2.30 -18.15 -13.52
CA SER A 123 3.25 -17.34 -14.31
C SER A 123 4.73 -17.65 -14.04
N LYS A 124 5.04 -18.18 -12.84
CA LYS A 124 6.40 -18.47 -12.37
C LYS A 124 7.34 -17.26 -12.34
N ARG A 125 6.81 -16.04 -12.46
CA ARG A 125 7.60 -14.82 -12.27
C ARG A 125 7.79 -14.53 -10.78
N PRO A 126 8.86 -13.84 -10.37
CA PRO A 126 8.99 -13.32 -9.02
C PRO A 126 7.84 -12.37 -8.67
N HIS A 127 7.37 -12.41 -7.43
CA HIS A 127 6.19 -11.67 -6.98
C HIS A 127 6.27 -10.15 -7.17
N ASN A 128 7.44 -9.55 -6.93
CA ASN A 128 7.63 -8.10 -7.03
C ASN A 128 9.11 -7.72 -7.18
N PRO A 129 9.44 -6.51 -7.66
CA PRO A 129 10.82 -6.04 -7.81
C PRO A 129 11.54 -5.71 -6.50
N MET A 130 10.87 -5.75 -5.33
CA MET A 130 11.47 -5.41 -4.04
C MET A 130 12.16 -6.61 -3.37
N VAL A 131 11.83 -7.84 -3.79
CA VAL A 131 12.56 -9.06 -3.42
C VAL A 131 13.76 -9.30 -4.33
N ASN A 132 14.72 -10.12 -3.88
CA ASN A 132 15.97 -10.35 -4.62
C ASN A 132 15.71 -10.93 -6.01
N ALA A 133 14.84 -11.94 -6.12
CA ALA A 133 14.50 -12.54 -7.41
C ALA A 133 13.99 -11.49 -8.41
N GLY A 134 12.99 -10.68 -8.04
CA GLY A 134 12.48 -9.62 -8.93
C GLY A 134 13.55 -8.59 -9.29
N ALA A 135 14.38 -8.20 -8.33
CA ALA A 135 15.47 -7.25 -8.58
C ALA A 135 16.55 -7.79 -9.52
N ILE A 136 16.89 -9.09 -9.43
CA ILE A 136 17.81 -9.76 -10.35
C ILE A 136 17.19 -9.83 -11.76
N GLY A 137 15.90 -10.11 -11.86
CA GLY A 137 15.17 -10.07 -13.13
C GLY A 137 15.22 -8.70 -13.80
N VAL A 138 14.98 -7.64 -13.02
CA VAL A 138 15.12 -6.26 -13.47
C VAL A 138 16.57 -5.91 -13.84
N ALA A 139 17.55 -6.35 -13.05
CA ALA A 139 18.98 -6.15 -13.35
C ALA A 139 19.40 -6.83 -14.67
N GLY A 140 18.88 -8.02 -14.95
CA GLY A 140 19.10 -8.75 -16.20
C GLY A 140 18.78 -7.92 -17.45
N MET A 141 17.71 -7.10 -17.40
CA MET A 141 17.31 -6.22 -18.50
C MET A 141 18.34 -5.15 -18.85
N PHE A 142 19.25 -4.82 -17.93
CA PHE A 142 20.33 -3.84 -18.15
C PHE A 142 21.69 -4.49 -18.45
N SER A 143 21.76 -5.82 -18.44
CA SER A 143 22.99 -6.60 -18.38
C SER A 143 23.52 -7.05 -19.75
N HIS A 144 23.18 -6.33 -20.82
CA HIS A 144 23.66 -6.62 -22.19
C HIS A 144 24.99 -5.91 -22.50
N GLY A 145 25.75 -6.37 -23.49
CA GLY A 145 27.01 -5.71 -23.89
C GLY A 145 28.16 -5.90 -22.89
N SER A 146 29.26 -5.17 -23.09
CA SER A 146 30.50 -5.32 -22.32
C SER A 146 30.36 -4.85 -20.87
N GLU A 147 31.21 -5.37 -19.97
CA GLU A 147 31.27 -4.95 -18.57
C GLU A 147 31.42 -3.43 -18.42
N ARG A 148 32.26 -2.81 -19.26
CA ARG A 148 32.46 -1.35 -19.26
C ARG A 148 31.18 -0.59 -19.61
N GLU A 149 30.31 -1.13 -20.45
CA GLU A 149 29.01 -0.53 -20.78
C GLU A 149 28.00 -0.72 -19.66
N GLN A 150 28.02 -1.89 -19.01
CA GLN A 150 27.19 -2.18 -17.84
C GLN A 150 27.53 -1.25 -16.66
N VAL A 151 28.81 -1.10 -16.32
CA VAL A 151 29.27 -0.15 -15.28
C VAL A 151 28.90 1.30 -15.63
N ARG A 152 29.05 1.70 -16.90
CA ARG A 152 28.62 3.03 -17.36
C ARG A 152 27.12 3.24 -17.19
N ARG A 153 26.29 2.22 -17.46
CA ARG A 153 24.84 2.28 -17.21
C ARG A 153 24.52 2.46 -15.73
N ILE A 154 25.15 1.69 -14.85
CA ILE A 154 24.95 1.84 -13.39
C ILE A 154 25.31 3.26 -12.95
N ARG A 155 26.48 3.76 -13.36
CA ARG A 155 26.90 5.13 -13.05
C ARG A 155 25.92 6.18 -13.57
N SER A 156 25.45 6.05 -14.81
CA SER A 156 24.45 6.96 -15.40
C SER A 156 23.15 6.98 -14.59
N ILE A 157 22.61 5.81 -14.23
CA ILE A 157 21.37 5.71 -13.46
C ILE A 157 21.49 6.43 -12.11
N PHE A 158 22.53 6.14 -11.34
CA PHE A 158 22.70 6.73 -10.01
C PHE A 158 23.20 8.16 -10.04
N SER A 159 23.99 8.56 -11.05
CA SER A 159 24.31 9.96 -11.30
C SER A 159 23.05 10.77 -11.51
N ASP A 160 22.07 10.19 -12.21
CA ASP A 160 20.84 10.91 -12.52
C ASP A 160 19.96 11.14 -11.30
N LEU A 161 19.93 10.17 -10.40
CA LEU A 161 19.14 10.17 -9.18
C LEU A 161 19.79 10.96 -8.03
N MET A 162 21.12 10.95 -7.93
CA MET A 162 21.88 11.67 -6.89
C MET A 162 22.21 13.12 -7.28
N GLY A 163 22.16 13.44 -8.57
CA GLY A 163 22.49 14.78 -9.08
C GLY A 163 23.99 15.11 -9.05
N ARG A 164 24.86 14.09 -9.15
CA ARG A 164 26.33 14.23 -9.15
C ARG A 164 26.99 13.18 -10.05
N GLU A 165 28.09 13.54 -10.71
CA GLU A 165 28.74 12.69 -11.71
C GLU A 165 29.61 11.56 -11.11
N ASN A 166 30.27 11.81 -9.98
CA ASN A 166 31.24 10.87 -9.41
C ASN A 166 30.55 9.72 -8.66
N ILE A 167 30.09 8.68 -9.36
CA ILE A 167 29.50 7.49 -8.73
C ILE A 167 30.57 6.45 -8.42
N GLU A 168 30.76 6.24 -7.11
CA GLU A 168 31.71 5.29 -6.53
C GLU A 168 31.06 3.96 -6.17
N PHE A 169 31.86 2.91 -6.23
CA PHE A 169 31.50 1.55 -5.84
C PHE A 169 32.37 1.14 -4.67
N ASP A 170 31.81 0.37 -3.73
CA ASP A 170 32.58 -0.32 -2.72
C ASP A 170 33.04 -1.68 -3.27
N SER A 171 34.29 -1.75 -3.70
CA SER A 171 34.86 -2.97 -4.29
C SER A 171 34.93 -4.12 -3.30
N ALA A 172 35.14 -3.85 -2.00
CA ALA A 172 35.22 -4.90 -0.99
C ALA A 172 33.84 -5.53 -0.78
N VAL A 173 32.81 -4.71 -0.60
CA VAL A 173 31.42 -5.20 -0.50
C VAL A 173 31.00 -5.95 -1.76
N TYR A 174 31.30 -5.41 -2.95
CA TYR A 174 30.98 -6.09 -4.21
C TYR A 174 31.62 -7.49 -4.29
N LEU A 175 32.92 -7.61 -3.98
CA LEU A 175 33.62 -8.89 -4.03
C LEU A 175 33.05 -9.87 -2.99
N SER A 176 32.83 -9.42 -1.76
CA SER A 176 32.24 -10.27 -0.71
C SER A 176 30.85 -10.75 -1.08
N GLU A 177 29.95 -9.86 -1.54
CA GLU A 177 28.58 -10.22 -1.99
C GLU A 177 28.62 -11.18 -3.17
N ARG A 178 29.52 -10.95 -4.13
CA ARG A 178 29.70 -11.85 -5.27
C ARG A 178 30.18 -13.22 -4.82
N ASP A 179 31.15 -13.30 -3.92
CA ASP A 179 31.77 -14.56 -3.55
C ASP A 179 30.90 -15.40 -2.59
N THR A 180 30.06 -14.75 -1.76
CA THR A 180 29.15 -15.43 -0.80
C THR A 180 27.69 -15.52 -1.27
N GLY A 181 27.34 -14.92 -2.41
CA GLY A 181 25.98 -14.80 -2.94
C GLY A 181 25.31 -16.09 -3.46
N PHE A 182 25.53 -17.25 -2.84
CA PHE A 182 24.99 -18.54 -3.29
C PHE A 182 23.46 -18.57 -3.38
N GLY A 183 22.75 -17.93 -2.45
CA GLY A 183 21.29 -17.83 -2.49
C GLY A 183 20.80 -17.07 -3.73
N ASN A 184 21.45 -15.96 -4.07
CA ASN A 184 21.14 -15.20 -5.28
C ASN A 184 21.47 -15.99 -6.55
N ARG A 185 22.55 -16.81 -6.56
CA ARG A 185 22.84 -17.74 -7.66
C ARG A 185 21.76 -18.78 -7.86
N ALA A 186 21.31 -19.42 -6.77
CA ALA A 186 20.22 -20.39 -6.84
C ALA A 186 18.94 -19.76 -7.42
N LEU A 187 18.57 -18.56 -6.94
CA LEU A 187 17.46 -17.80 -7.48
C LEU A 187 17.64 -17.47 -8.97
N ALA A 188 18.80 -16.98 -9.37
CA ALA A 188 19.05 -16.58 -10.75
C ALA A 188 19.04 -17.78 -11.72
N HIS A 189 19.58 -18.94 -11.34
CA HIS A 189 19.46 -20.17 -12.13
C HIS A 189 18.01 -20.61 -12.29
N LEU A 190 17.21 -20.54 -11.23
CA LEU A 190 15.78 -20.84 -11.29
C LEU A 190 15.03 -19.85 -12.20
N MET A 191 15.32 -18.56 -12.07
CA MET A 191 14.75 -17.53 -12.93
C MET A 191 15.11 -17.73 -14.39
N HIS A 192 16.35 -18.15 -14.68
CA HIS A 192 16.77 -18.49 -16.03
C HIS A 192 16.01 -19.71 -16.58
N PHE A 193 15.79 -20.74 -15.76
CA PHE A 193 14.97 -21.91 -16.12
C PHE A 193 13.53 -21.52 -16.49
N PHE A 194 12.93 -20.56 -15.78
CA PHE A 194 11.59 -20.03 -16.09
C PHE A 194 11.59 -18.90 -17.13
N HIS A 195 12.70 -18.66 -17.84
CA HIS A 195 12.81 -17.62 -18.87
C HIS A 195 12.59 -16.18 -18.37
N MET A 196 12.82 -15.93 -17.08
CA MET A 196 12.77 -14.59 -16.47
C MET A 196 14.10 -13.82 -16.67
N LEU A 197 15.16 -14.50 -17.14
CA LEU A 197 16.45 -13.92 -17.51
C LEU A 197 16.80 -14.31 -18.95
N ASP A 198 17.10 -13.30 -19.77
CA ASP A 198 17.52 -13.41 -21.18
C ASP A 198 19.04 -13.25 -21.38
N VAL A 199 19.77 -13.07 -20.28
CA VAL A 199 21.24 -13.00 -20.23
C VAL A 199 21.79 -14.17 -19.40
N PRO A 200 23.09 -14.50 -19.51
CA PRO A 200 23.72 -15.46 -18.62
C PRO A 200 23.56 -15.06 -17.15
N VAL A 201 23.35 -16.06 -16.30
CA VAL A 201 23.08 -15.90 -14.85
C VAL A 201 24.12 -15.01 -14.16
N GLU A 202 25.41 -15.29 -14.35
CA GLU A 202 26.48 -14.53 -13.71
C GLU A 202 26.54 -13.07 -14.22
N THR A 203 26.12 -12.80 -15.46
CA THR A 203 26.05 -11.43 -15.99
C THR A 203 24.97 -10.61 -15.28
N ALA A 204 23.78 -11.20 -15.08
CA ALA A 204 22.70 -10.53 -14.33
C ALA A 204 23.08 -10.30 -12.86
N LEU A 205 23.71 -11.29 -12.24
CA LEU A 205 24.16 -11.21 -10.85
C LEU A 205 25.27 -10.17 -10.67
N ASP A 206 26.25 -10.13 -11.57
CA ASP A 206 27.32 -9.15 -11.54
C ASP A 206 26.80 -7.72 -11.61
N PHE A 207 25.84 -7.44 -12.50
CA PHE A 207 25.17 -6.15 -12.56
C PHE A 207 24.44 -5.83 -11.25
N TYR A 208 23.69 -6.79 -10.70
CA TYR A 208 22.95 -6.63 -9.44
C TYR A 208 23.88 -6.34 -8.26
N PHE A 209 24.96 -7.10 -8.09
CA PHE A 209 25.94 -6.90 -7.01
C PHE A 209 26.65 -5.56 -7.14
N LYS A 210 27.04 -5.14 -8.35
CA LYS A 210 27.63 -3.82 -8.60
C LYS A 210 26.67 -2.69 -8.25
N ALA A 211 25.39 -2.82 -8.59
CA ALA A 211 24.40 -1.83 -8.21
C ALA A 211 24.26 -1.73 -6.68
N CYS A 212 24.13 -2.86 -5.96
CA CYS A 212 24.05 -2.89 -4.50
C CYS A 212 25.29 -2.27 -3.81
N ALA A 213 26.46 -2.37 -4.43
CA ALA A 213 27.71 -1.83 -3.93
C ALA A 213 27.93 -0.32 -4.20
N VAL A 214 26.98 0.37 -4.86
CA VAL A 214 27.07 1.83 -5.07
C VAL A 214 27.09 2.56 -3.73
N ARG A 215 28.02 3.51 -3.57
CA ARG A 215 28.18 4.31 -2.34
C ARG A 215 27.31 5.57 -2.38
N ALA A 216 26.53 5.76 -1.32
CA ALA A 216 25.68 6.93 -1.09
C ALA A 216 25.72 7.32 0.40
N ASN A 217 25.18 8.48 0.75
CA ASN A 217 24.96 8.90 2.13
C ASN A 217 23.48 9.27 2.34
N CYS A 218 23.08 9.61 3.57
CA CYS A 218 21.70 9.99 3.86
C CYS A 218 21.24 11.19 3.03
N HIS A 219 22.12 12.16 2.77
CA HIS A 219 21.77 13.30 1.90
C HIS A 219 21.43 12.85 0.48
N ASP A 220 22.30 12.06 -0.16
CA ASP A 220 22.07 11.54 -1.50
C ASP A 220 20.75 10.75 -1.56
N LEU A 221 20.54 9.85 -0.59
CA LEU A 221 19.36 9.01 -0.54
C LEU A 221 18.06 9.80 -0.30
N ALA A 222 18.11 10.86 0.54
CA ALA A 222 16.98 11.76 0.74
C ALA A 222 16.63 12.53 -0.55
N VAL A 223 17.63 12.96 -1.33
CA VAL A 223 17.44 13.62 -2.64
C VAL A 223 16.86 12.65 -3.67
N MET A 224 17.34 11.40 -3.71
CA MET A 224 16.78 10.35 -4.57
C MET A 224 15.31 10.06 -4.21
N ALA A 225 15.00 9.96 -2.92
CA ALA A 225 13.64 9.80 -2.42
C ALA A 225 12.76 11.03 -2.75
N ALA A 226 13.30 12.24 -2.65
CA ALA A 226 12.60 13.47 -2.98
C ALA A 226 12.37 13.62 -4.49
N THR A 227 13.21 13.02 -5.33
CA THR A 227 12.95 12.89 -6.77
C THR A 227 11.69 12.09 -7.03
N LEU A 228 11.47 10.99 -6.30
CA LEU A 228 10.21 10.23 -6.34
C LEU A 228 9.04 11.05 -5.73
N ALA A 229 9.26 11.76 -4.62
CA ALA A 229 8.24 12.64 -4.04
C ALA A 229 7.80 13.74 -5.01
N ASN A 230 8.71 14.21 -5.87
CA ASN A 230 8.49 15.29 -6.82
C ASN A 230 8.09 14.78 -8.22
N ALA A 231 7.30 13.71 -8.26
CA ALA A 231 6.80 13.10 -9.51
C ALA A 231 7.90 12.74 -10.52
N GLY A 232 9.12 12.46 -10.08
CA GLY A 232 10.27 12.08 -10.90
C GLY A 232 11.14 13.25 -11.35
N THR A 233 10.88 14.48 -10.89
CA THR A 233 11.72 15.64 -11.14
C THR A 233 12.74 15.80 -10.01
N HIS A 234 14.03 15.80 -10.33
CA HIS A 234 15.08 15.92 -9.33
C HIS A 234 15.04 17.31 -8.66
N PRO A 235 14.91 17.40 -7.32
CA PRO A 235 14.59 18.65 -6.65
C PRO A 235 15.71 19.69 -6.70
N LEU A 236 16.98 19.25 -6.78
CA LEU A 236 18.13 20.17 -6.86
C LEU A 236 18.51 20.60 -8.28
N THR A 237 18.25 19.76 -9.29
CA THR A 237 18.72 20.00 -10.67
C THR A 237 17.58 20.38 -11.61
N GLY A 238 16.32 20.21 -11.18
CA GLY A 238 15.13 20.47 -11.99
C GLY A 238 14.90 19.46 -13.12
N ARG A 239 15.80 18.49 -13.31
CA ARG A 239 15.72 17.54 -14.43
C ARG A 239 14.65 16.47 -14.18
N LYS A 240 13.88 16.15 -15.22
CA LYS A 240 12.96 15.01 -15.23
C LYS A 240 13.74 13.69 -15.35
N VAL A 241 13.89 12.97 -14.25
CA VAL A 241 14.59 11.67 -14.19
C VAL A 241 13.65 10.52 -14.49
N LEU A 242 12.41 10.58 -14.01
CA LEU A 242 11.37 9.57 -14.28
C LEU A 242 10.04 10.23 -14.67
N PRO A 243 9.23 9.61 -15.55
CA PRO A 243 7.86 10.04 -15.79
C PRO A 243 6.99 9.89 -14.53
N ALA A 244 6.01 10.78 -14.35
CA ALA A 244 5.13 10.76 -13.17
C ALA A 244 4.35 9.44 -13.03
N LYS A 245 3.93 8.84 -14.14
CA LYS A 245 3.27 7.52 -14.17
C LYS A 245 4.17 6.42 -13.60
N VAL A 246 5.45 6.41 -14.02
CA VAL A 246 6.44 5.44 -13.54
C VAL A 246 6.69 5.62 -12.04
N VAL A 247 6.78 6.87 -11.59
CA VAL A 247 6.96 7.14 -10.16
C VAL A 247 5.78 6.65 -9.34
N ARG A 248 4.55 6.88 -9.80
CA ARG A 248 3.35 6.32 -9.16
C ARG A 248 3.47 4.80 -9.02
N ASP A 249 3.83 4.11 -10.10
CA ASP A 249 3.96 2.64 -10.13
C ASP A 249 5.05 2.15 -9.15
N VAL A 250 6.20 2.82 -9.09
CA VAL A 250 7.27 2.53 -8.12
C VAL A 250 6.79 2.73 -6.69
N LEU A 251 6.11 3.85 -6.40
CA LEU A 251 5.62 4.17 -5.06
C LEU A 251 4.57 3.17 -4.59
N THR A 252 3.70 2.70 -5.48
CA THR A 252 2.73 1.64 -5.14
C THR A 252 3.44 0.37 -4.70
N VAL A 253 4.40 -0.12 -5.49
CA VAL A 253 5.12 -1.35 -5.14
C VAL A 253 5.98 -1.17 -3.89
N MET A 254 6.55 0.02 -3.67
CA MET A 254 7.25 0.33 -2.43
C MET A 254 6.32 0.30 -1.20
N ALA A 255 5.09 0.80 -1.33
CA ALA A 255 4.12 0.82 -0.23
C ALA A 255 3.72 -0.59 0.22
N THR A 256 3.56 -1.52 -0.72
CA THR A 256 3.08 -2.88 -0.45
C THR A 256 4.21 -3.89 -0.22
N CYS A 257 5.42 -3.66 -0.76
CA CYS A 257 6.49 -4.66 -0.80
C CYS A 257 7.86 -4.16 -0.28
N GLY A 258 7.98 -2.90 0.13
CA GLY A 258 9.28 -2.25 0.33
C GLY A 258 10.07 -2.64 1.59
N LEU A 259 9.39 -3.09 2.66
CA LEU A 259 10.00 -3.40 3.95
C LEU A 259 9.87 -4.87 4.37
N TYR A 260 10.04 -5.77 3.40
CA TYR A 260 10.01 -7.22 3.64
C TYR A 260 8.66 -7.64 4.27
N ASP A 261 8.67 -8.52 5.27
CA ASP A 261 7.49 -8.97 6.02
C ASP A 261 6.84 -7.89 6.87
N TYR A 262 7.48 -6.73 7.00
CA TYR A 262 6.99 -5.59 7.78
C TYR A 262 6.31 -4.54 6.90
N ALA A 263 6.17 -4.77 5.59
CA ALA A 263 5.63 -3.77 4.67
C ALA A 263 4.18 -3.37 5.01
N GLY A 264 3.28 -4.32 5.29
CA GLY A 264 1.90 -4.01 5.64
C GLY A 264 1.78 -3.28 6.98
N ARG A 265 2.56 -3.69 7.99
CA ARG A 265 2.59 -3.09 9.32
C ARG A 265 3.20 -1.69 9.31
N PHE A 266 4.28 -1.48 8.56
CA PHE A 266 4.84 -0.14 8.36
C PHE A 266 3.87 0.77 7.61
N TRP A 267 3.21 0.24 6.57
CA TRP A 267 2.18 0.98 5.87
C TRP A 267 1.02 1.35 6.81
N PHE A 268 0.71 0.48 7.76
CA PHE A 268 -0.31 0.71 8.78
C PHE A 268 0.10 1.75 9.82
N ASP A 269 1.33 1.72 10.33
CA ASP A 269 1.78 2.60 11.42
C ASP A 269 2.33 3.95 10.92
N VAL A 270 2.96 3.97 9.74
CA VAL A 270 3.67 5.14 9.19
C VAL A 270 2.98 5.69 7.94
N GLY A 271 2.53 4.81 7.04
CA GLY A 271 1.67 5.16 5.91
C GLY A 271 2.34 5.93 4.77
N VAL A 272 3.62 5.66 4.50
CA VAL A 272 4.39 6.23 3.38
C VAL A 272 5.25 5.18 2.69
N PRO A 273 5.49 5.24 1.36
CA PRO A 273 6.30 4.24 0.68
C PRO A 273 7.74 4.28 1.19
N ALA A 274 8.33 3.11 1.47
CA ALA A 274 9.68 3.03 2.00
C ALA A 274 10.46 1.83 1.47
N LYS A 275 11.78 1.85 1.59
CA LYS A 275 12.66 0.71 1.30
C LYS A 275 13.84 0.68 2.26
N SER A 276 14.08 -0.48 2.85
CA SER A 276 15.23 -0.78 3.72
C SER A 276 16.35 -1.50 2.96
N GLY A 277 17.58 -1.38 3.45
CA GLY A 277 18.73 -2.16 3.05
C GLY A 277 19.47 -2.71 4.27
N VAL A 278 20.03 -3.91 4.12
CA VAL A 278 20.76 -4.65 5.17
C VAL A 278 22.03 -3.96 5.67
N CYS A 279 22.47 -2.86 5.05
CA CYS A 279 23.49 -1.99 5.62
C CYS A 279 22.98 -1.11 6.78
N GLY A 280 21.68 -1.15 7.09
CA GLY A 280 21.04 -0.29 8.09
C GLY A 280 20.49 1.03 7.54
N GLY A 281 20.48 1.19 6.22
CA GLY A 281 19.83 2.32 5.56
C GLY A 281 18.34 2.06 5.34
N ILE A 282 17.52 3.10 5.49
CA ILE A 282 16.11 3.10 5.12
C ILE A 282 15.75 4.47 4.53
N PHE A 283 14.93 4.48 3.50
CA PHE A 283 14.35 5.72 2.98
C PHE A 283 12.84 5.62 2.83
N ALA A 284 12.18 6.76 2.95
CA ALA A 284 10.75 6.92 2.79
C ALA A 284 10.44 8.10 1.86
N VAL A 285 9.33 8.00 1.14
CA VAL A 285 8.86 9.01 0.20
C VAL A 285 7.53 9.55 0.70
N VAL A 286 7.41 10.86 0.88
CA VAL A 286 6.13 11.53 1.13
C VAL A 286 5.70 12.23 -0.16
N PRO A 287 4.78 11.63 -0.96
CA PRO A 287 4.41 12.16 -2.27
C PRO A 287 4.03 13.65 -2.22
N GLY A 288 4.56 14.44 -3.15
CA GLY A 288 4.36 15.89 -3.24
C GLY A 288 5.07 16.73 -2.16
N ARG A 289 5.73 16.13 -1.17
CA ARG A 289 6.27 16.87 0.00
C ARG A 289 7.78 16.71 0.20
N MET A 290 8.27 15.48 0.39
CA MET A 290 9.67 15.26 0.76
C MET A 290 10.14 13.81 0.62
N GLY A 291 11.44 13.63 0.48
CA GLY A 291 12.16 12.37 0.69
C GLY A 291 12.87 12.36 2.04
N ILE A 292 12.87 11.22 2.71
CA ILE A 292 13.48 11.03 4.03
C ILE A 292 14.45 9.86 3.93
N ALA A 293 15.65 9.99 4.50
CA ALA A 293 16.61 8.90 4.60
C ALA A 293 17.19 8.83 6.02
N VAL A 294 17.38 7.61 6.51
CA VAL A 294 17.94 7.32 7.83
C VAL A 294 18.96 6.19 7.68
N PHE A 295 20.04 6.26 8.44
CA PHE A 295 21.06 5.23 8.49
C PHE A 295 21.36 4.87 9.95
N SER A 296 21.19 3.61 10.30
CA SER A 296 21.60 3.01 11.57
C SER A 296 21.84 1.51 11.37
N PRO A 297 23.07 0.98 11.56
CA PRO A 297 23.44 -0.38 11.16
C PRO A 297 22.65 -1.52 11.81
N ARG A 298 22.21 -1.37 13.07
CA ARG A 298 21.49 -2.44 13.79
C ARG A 298 20.14 -2.76 13.15
N LEU A 299 19.95 -4.02 12.80
CA LEU A 299 18.74 -4.56 12.17
C LEU A 299 17.88 -5.35 13.17
N ASP A 300 16.56 -5.32 12.96
CA ASP A 300 15.60 -6.22 13.59
C ASP A 300 15.63 -7.62 12.95
N GLU A 301 14.77 -8.51 13.45
CA GLU A 301 14.58 -9.87 12.93
C GLU A 301 14.07 -9.92 11.47
N ASN A 302 13.55 -8.82 10.94
CA ASN A 302 13.06 -8.70 9.56
C ASN A 302 14.09 -8.05 8.63
N GLY A 303 15.30 -7.74 9.11
CA GLY A 303 16.36 -7.10 8.32
C GLY A 303 16.16 -5.59 8.12
N ASN A 304 15.37 -4.93 8.96
CA ASN A 304 15.12 -3.48 8.92
C ASN A 304 15.88 -2.75 10.03
N SER A 305 16.36 -1.53 9.73
CA SER A 305 17.04 -0.69 10.72
C SER A 305 16.14 -0.35 11.91
N VAL A 306 16.52 -0.74 13.13
CA VAL A 306 15.71 -0.56 14.36
C VAL A 306 15.47 0.94 14.63
N ARG A 307 16.54 1.74 14.68
CA ARG A 307 16.42 3.20 14.84
C ARG A 307 15.74 3.83 13.63
N GLY A 308 15.99 3.32 12.42
CA GLY A 308 15.38 3.80 11.19
C GLY A 308 13.86 3.71 11.20
N LEU A 309 13.30 2.56 11.60
CA LEU A 309 11.87 2.36 11.74
C LEU A 309 11.28 3.28 12.82
N SER A 310 11.88 3.31 14.02
CA SER A 310 11.39 4.17 15.10
C SER A 310 11.42 5.65 14.75
N PHE A 311 12.45 6.10 14.03
CA PHE A 311 12.56 7.47 13.54
C PHE A 311 11.39 7.82 12.61
N LEU A 312 11.08 6.96 11.62
CA LEU A 312 10.01 7.20 10.67
C LEU A 312 8.62 7.18 11.33
N GLU A 313 8.37 6.26 12.27
CA GLU A 313 7.14 6.21 13.05
C GLU A 313 6.93 7.49 13.87
N ARG A 314 7.95 7.96 14.59
CA ARG A 314 7.87 9.17 15.42
C ARG A 314 7.70 10.42 14.57
N LEU A 315 8.38 10.50 13.42
CA LEU A 315 8.20 11.59 12.47
C LEU A 315 6.78 11.59 11.90
N SER A 316 6.23 10.42 11.57
CA SER A 316 4.87 10.32 11.03
C SER A 316 3.82 10.80 12.03
N LYS A 317 3.92 10.37 13.29
CA LYS A 317 3.02 10.82 14.38
C LYS A 317 3.09 12.33 14.62
N ARG A 318 4.26 12.96 14.48
CA ARG A 318 4.42 14.41 14.71
C ARG A 318 3.99 15.27 13.52
N ARG A 319 4.21 14.80 12.28
CA ARG A 319 3.96 15.60 11.04
C ARG A 319 2.71 15.22 10.25
N GLY A 320 2.03 14.13 10.62
CA GLY A 320 0.90 13.62 9.86
C GLY A 320 1.28 13.38 8.39
N ILE A 321 2.31 12.56 8.14
CA ILE A 321 2.79 12.27 6.77
C ILE A 321 2.07 11.09 6.12
N HIS A 322 1.18 10.40 6.84
CA HIS A 322 0.43 9.27 6.34
C HIS A 322 -0.44 9.68 5.14
N VAL A 323 -0.35 8.93 4.03
CA VAL A 323 -1.03 9.28 2.76
C VAL A 323 -2.57 9.27 2.83
N PHE A 324 -3.15 8.67 3.86
CA PHE A 324 -4.61 8.60 4.04
C PHE A 324 -5.16 9.67 5.00
N LEU A 325 -4.31 10.58 5.48
CA LEU A 325 -4.77 11.77 6.18
C LEU A 325 -5.36 12.79 5.18
N PRO A 326 -6.50 13.44 5.49
CA PRO A 326 -7.17 14.36 4.56
C PRO A 326 -6.29 15.51 4.06
N ALA A 327 -5.41 16.05 4.91
CA ALA A 327 -4.51 17.14 4.57
C ALA A 327 -3.42 16.76 3.54
N ALA A 328 -3.27 15.47 3.21
CA ALA A 328 -2.27 14.98 2.26
C ALA A 328 -2.70 15.13 0.79
N ARG A 329 -3.96 15.49 0.49
CA ARG A 329 -4.48 15.54 -0.88
C ARG A 329 -5.17 16.87 -1.19
N ALA A 330 -4.85 17.42 -2.36
CA ALA A 330 -5.63 18.49 -2.95
C ALA A 330 -7.05 17.98 -3.28
N PRO A 331 -8.08 18.83 -3.22
CA PRO A 331 -9.42 18.49 -3.69
C PRO A 331 -9.37 18.02 -5.14
N VAL A 332 -10.33 17.18 -5.56
CA VAL A 332 -10.43 16.67 -6.94
C VAL A 332 -10.40 17.85 -7.91
N VAL A 333 -9.25 18.05 -8.57
CA VAL A 333 -9.21 18.87 -9.76
C VAL A 333 -9.78 18.00 -10.86
N VAL A 334 -11.11 18.02 -10.98
CA VAL A 334 -11.77 17.53 -12.18
C VAL A 334 -11.06 18.21 -13.34
N ARG A 335 -10.42 17.46 -14.24
CA ARG A 335 -9.87 18.04 -15.48
C ARG A 335 -10.94 18.97 -16.03
N PRO A 336 -10.70 20.29 -16.13
CA PRO A 336 -11.77 21.22 -16.44
C PRO A 336 -12.26 20.90 -17.85
N GLN A 337 -13.39 20.19 -17.95
CA GLN A 337 -14.30 20.43 -19.05
C GLN A 337 -15.02 21.73 -18.69
N PRO A 338 -14.77 22.85 -19.41
CA PRO A 338 -15.13 24.20 -18.96
C PRO A 338 -16.64 24.49 -18.79
N THR A 339 -17.52 23.48 -18.80
CA THR A 339 -18.97 23.67 -18.96
C THR A 339 -19.85 22.81 -18.04
N ARG A 340 -19.31 21.98 -17.14
CA ARG A 340 -20.13 21.05 -16.32
C ARG A 340 -19.96 21.28 -14.82
N SER A 341 -21.08 21.35 -14.10
CA SER A 341 -21.13 21.34 -12.63
C SER A 341 -20.65 20.00 -12.05
N ALA A 342 -20.16 19.97 -10.81
CA ALA A 342 -19.67 18.75 -10.16
C ALA A 342 -20.64 17.55 -10.23
N PRO A 343 -21.96 17.70 -10.03
CA PRO A 343 -22.91 16.59 -10.20
C PRO A 343 -22.95 16.00 -11.62
N LEU A 344 -22.78 16.84 -12.66
CA LEU A 344 -22.76 16.39 -14.05
C LEU A 344 -21.49 15.60 -14.38
N VAL A 345 -20.37 15.97 -13.78
CA VAL A 345 -19.08 15.24 -13.92
C VAL A 345 -19.19 13.85 -13.31
N LEU A 346 -19.72 13.75 -12.08
CA LEU A 346 -19.87 12.46 -11.39
C LEU A 346 -20.84 11.53 -12.13
N ARG A 347 -21.97 12.07 -12.63
CA ARG A 347 -22.90 11.30 -13.47
C ARG A 347 -22.22 10.78 -14.74
N TRP A 348 -21.49 11.64 -15.44
CA TRP A 348 -20.73 11.21 -16.62
C TRP A 348 -19.71 10.12 -16.27
N ALA A 349 -18.98 10.25 -15.15
CA ALA A 349 -18.00 9.26 -14.73
C ALA A 349 -18.66 7.90 -14.42
N CYS A 350 -19.80 7.89 -13.73
CA CYS A 350 -20.60 6.69 -13.51
C CYS A 350 -21.02 6.05 -14.84
N THR A 351 -21.55 6.83 -15.79
CA THR A 351 -21.94 6.33 -17.11
C THR A 351 -20.76 5.78 -17.91
N SER A 352 -19.64 6.51 -17.98
CA SER A 352 -18.39 6.09 -18.67
C SER A 352 -17.87 4.77 -18.09
N ALA A 353 -17.80 4.67 -16.76
CA ALA A 353 -17.37 3.45 -16.08
C ALA A 353 -18.28 2.27 -16.42
N PHE A 354 -19.61 2.45 -16.31
CA PHE A 354 -20.59 1.43 -16.65
C PHE A 354 -20.47 0.96 -18.10
N GLU A 355 -20.43 1.89 -19.06
CA GLU A 355 -20.31 1.60 -20.50
C GLU A 355 -19.02 0.86 -20.82
N SER A 356 -17.89 1.28 -20.23
CA SER A 356 -16.59 0.63 -20.42
C SER A 356 -16.59 -0.84 -19.93
N ALA A 357 -17.38 -1.15 -18.90
CA ALA A 357 -17.47 -2.48 -18.33
C ALA A 357 -18.44 -3.41 -19.09
N LEU A 358 -19.28 -2.90 -20.01
CA LEU A 358 -20.19 -3.73 -20.81
C LEU A 358 -19.43 -4.74 -21.68
N CYS A 359 -18.28 -4.33 -22.22
CA CYS A 359 -17.41 -5.20 -23.02
C CYS A 359 -16.57 -6.16 -22.17
N THR A 360 -16.54 -5.98 -20.84
CA THR A 360 -15.81 -6.87 -19.94
C THR A 360 -16.64 -8.14 -19.73
N THR A 361 -16.06 -9.28 -20.10
CA THR A 361 -16.67 -10.61 -19.99
C THR A 361 -15.85 -11.52 -19.07
N GLY A 362 -16.46 -12.61 -18.63
CA GLY A 362 -15.83 -13.59 -17.75
C GLY A 362 -16.37 -13.58 -16.32
N GLY A 363 -15.87 -14.53 -15.54
CA GLY A 363 -16.30 -14.78 -14.18
C GLY A 363 -17.58 -15.62 -14.06
N SER A 364 -17.89 -16.01 -12.84
CA SER A 364 -19.10 -16.75 -12.48
C SER A 364 -19.64 -16.25 -11.15
N ASN A 365 -20.95 -16.39 -10.94
CA ASN A 365 -21.51 -16.12 -9.61
C ASN A 365 -20.83 -17.02 -8.56
N SER A 366 -20.77 -16.53 -7.33
CA SER A 366 -20.30 -17.30 -6.18
C SER A 366 -21.14 -18.56 -5.98
N ASP A 367 -20.46 -19.70 -5.81
CA ASP A 367 -21.06 -21.00 -5.48
C ASP A 367 -21.07 -21.29 -3.97
N PHE A 368 -20.57 -20.35 -3.14
CA PHE A 368 -20.52 -20.54 -1.69
C PHE A 368 -21.91 -20.68 -1.03
N TYR A 369 -22.92 -19.98 -1.56
CA TYR A 369 -24.28 -19.96 -1.02
C TYR A 369 -25.31 -20.00 -2.16
N PRO A 370 -26.41 -20.78 -2.02
CA PRO A 370 -27.49 -20.83 -3.02
C PRO A 370 -28.06 -19.47 -3.43
N GLU A 371 -28.16 -18.51 -2.50
CA GLU A 371 -28.70 -17.18 -2.79
C GLU A 371 -27.77 -16.37 -3.71
N LEU A 372 -26.46 -16.41 -3.47
CA LEU A 372 -25.47 -15.77 -4.34
C LEU A 372 -25.38 -16.45 -5.71
N GLN A 373 -25.52 -17.77 -5.76
CA GLN A 373 -25.53 -18.53 -7.01
C GLN A 373 -26.72 -18.12 -7.89
N ALA A 374 -27.87 -17.86 -7.27
CA ALA A 374 -29.11 -17.45 -7.94
C ALA A 374 -29.16 -15.97 -8.35
N ALA A 375 -28.16 -15.15 -7.98
CA ALA A 375 -28.12 -13.74 -8.36
C ALA A 375 -28.14 -13.54 -9.88
N ASN A 376 -28.84 -12.53 -10.38
CA ASN A 376 -28.86 -12.24 -11.82
C ASN A 376 -27.45 -11.80 -12.29
N PRO A 377 -26.75 -12.58 -13.15
CA PRO A 377 -25.38 -12.30 -13.55
C PRO A 377 -25.23 -11.07 -14.46
N HIS A 378 -26.35 -10.54 -14.97
CA HIS A 378 -26.38 -9.35 -15.82
C HIS A 378 -26.55 -8.04 -15.04
N ARG A 379 -26.86 -8.10 -13.73
CA ARG A 379 -26.97 -6.90 -12.91
C ARG A 379 -25.64 -6.18 -12.83
N MET A 380 -25.70 -4.87 -12.97
CA MET A 380 -24.54 -4.00 -12.88
C MET A 380 -24.93 -2.63 -12.35
N ALA A 381 -24.15 -2.11 -11.42
CA ALA A 381 -24.38 -0.78 -10.87
C ALA A 381 -23.08 -0.11 -10.44
N VAL A 382 -23.11 1.22 -10.45
CA VAL A 382 -22.05 2.07 -9.91
C VAL A 382 -22.68 3.25 -9.19
N ALA A 383 -22.14 3.61 -8.02
CA ALA A 383 -22.55 4.76 -7.25
C ALA A 383 -21.34 5.46 -6.64
N ILE A 384 -21.42 6.79 -6.54
CA ILE A 384 -20.43 7.67 -5.93
C ILE A 384 -21.15 8.57 -4.93
N CYS A 385 -20.56 8.74 -3.75
CA CYS A 385 -20.95 9.74 -2.76
C CYS A 385 -19.69 10.52 -2.35
N THR A 386 -19.66 11.83 -2.59
CA THR A 386 -18.51 12.66 -2.23
C THR A 386 -18.48 12.96 -0.73
N ALA A 387 -17.31 13.37 -0.22
CA ALA A 387 -17.12 13.73 1.18
C ALA A 387 -17.95 14.96 1.62
N ASP A 388 -18.43 15.76 0.65
CA ASP A 388 -19.36 16.89 0.84
C ASP A 388 -20.83 16.52 0.53
N GLY A 389 -21.14 15.25 0.25
CA GLY A 389 -22.51 14.74 0.16
C GLY A 389 -23.16 14.79 -1.22
N VAL A 390 -22.40 15.06 -2.29
CA VAL A 390 -22.90 14.98 -3.67
C VAL A 390 -22.94 13.52 -4.12
N GLU A 391 -24.08 13.09 -4.65
CA GLU A 391 -24.30 11.70 -5.06
C GLU A 391 -24.54 11.57 -6.57
N ALA A 392 -24.01 10.51 -7.15
CA ALA A 392 -24.30 10.08 -8.52
C ALA A 392 -24.35 8.54 -8.57
N ALA A 393 -25.22 8.00 -9.41
CA ALA A 393 -25.26 6.56 -9.65
C ALA A 393 -25.81 6.26 -11.04
N PHE A 394 -25.53 5.05 -11.54
CA PHE A 394 -25.98 4.55 -12.83
C PHE A 394 -26.16 3.03 -12.80
N GLY A 395 -27.06 2.50 -13.65
CA GLY A 395 -27.42 1.08 -13.70
C GLY A 395 -28.44 0.67 -12.63
N ASP A 396 -28.34 -0.56 -12.14
CA ASP A 396 -29.23 -1.16 -11.13
C ASP A 396 -28.91 -0.66 -9.70
N ALA A 397 -28.59 0.63 -9.54
CA ALA A 397 -28.00 1.16 -8.31
C ALA A 397 -28.93 1.16 -7.08
N ASP A 398 -30.24 1.08 -7.31
CA ASP A 398 -31.28 1.05 -6.29
C ASP A 398 -31.73 -0.40 -5.97
N GLU A 399 -31.17 -1.40 -6.67
CA GLU A 399 -31.42 -2.82 -6.39
C GLU A 399 -30.55 -3.30 -5.23
N GLY A 400 -31.20 -3.85 -4.19
CA GLY A 400 -30.50 -4.32 -3.01
C GLY A 400 -29.79 -5.67 -3.20
N PHE A 401 -28.68 -5.84 -2.49
CA PHE A 401 -27.86 -7.05 -2.40
C PHE A 401 -27.30 -7.19 -0.97
N THR A 402 -26.81 -8.39 -0.61
CA THR A 402 -26.19 -8.61 0.69
C THR A 402 -24.74 -8.11 0.73
N LEU A 403 -24.37 -7.44 1.83
CA LEU A 403 -23.04 -6.85 2.02
C LEU A 403 -21.92 -7.90 1.94
N GLN A 404 -22.15 -9.10 2.48
CA GLN A 404 -21.13 -10.14 2.59
C GLN A 404 -19.83 -9.55 3.18
N ALA A 405 -18.68 -9.91 2.62
CA ALA A 405 -17.38 -9.42 3.08
C ALA A 405 -17.17 -7.89 2.95
N ALA A 406 -18.01 -7.14 2.21
CA ALA A 406 -17.95 -5.67 2.16
C ALA A 406 -18.31 -5.04 3.53
N ALA A 407 -18.94 -5.78 4.44
CA ALA A 407 -19.17 -5.36 5.82
C ALA A 407 -17.87 -5.25 6.66
N SER A 408 -16.82 -6.00 6.29
CA SER A 408 -15.63 -6.20 7.13
C SER A 408 -14.88 -4.91 7.50
N PRO A 409 -14.66 -3.93 6.60
CA PRO A 409 -14.02 -2.66 6.97
C PRO A 409 -14.79 -1.89 8.05
N PHE A 410 -16.12 -1.93 8.00
CA PHE A 410 -16.99 -1.24 8.95
C PHE A 410 -17.02 -1.96 10.31
N SER A 411 -17.16 -3.29 10.32
CA SER A 411 -17.02 -4.09 11.55
C SER A 411 -15.65 -3.90 12.19
N TYR A 412 -14.59 -3.85 11.39
CA TYR A 412 -13.24 -3.59 11.88
C TYR A 412 -13.11 -2.20 12.51
N ALA A 413 -13.66 -1.16 11.86
CA ALA A 413 -13.71 0.19 12.41
C ALA A 413 -14.41 0.23 13.78
N LEU A 414 -15.56 -0.45 13.90
CA LEU A 414 -16.31 -0.54 15.16
C LEU A 414 -15.52 -1.26 16.25
N ALA A 415 -14.80 -2.33 15.92
CA ALA A 415 -13.97 -3.06 16.87
C ALA A 415 -12.78 -2.21 17.36
N LEU A 416 -12.14 -1.46 16.46
CA LEU A 416 -11.09 -0.50 16.81
C LEU A 416 -11.63 0.59 17.75
N GLN A 417 -12.79 1.16 17.44
CA GLN A 417 -13.41 2.19 18.26
C GLN A 417 -13.80 1.70 19.65
N ARG A 418 -14.32 0.47 19.75
CA ARG A 418 -14.79 -0.10 21.02
C ARG A 418 -13.64 -0.57 21.93
N HIS A 419 -12.56 -1.10 21.36
CA HIS A 419 -11.52 -1.81 22.11
C HIS A 419 -10.13 -1.18 22.05
N GLY A 420 -9.91 -0.24 21.13
CA GLY A 420 -8.61 0.34 20.82
C GLY A 420 -7.72 -0.59 19.97
N MET A 421 -6.84 0.02 19.17
CA MET A 421 -5.95 -0.69 18.23
C MET A 421 -5.09 -1.76 18.92
N GLN A 422 -4.50 -1.45 20.08
CA GLN A 422 -3.62 -2.40 20.78
C GLN A 422 -4.35 -3.70 21.14
N ARG A 423 -5.59 -3.63 21.62
CA ARG A 423 -6.35 -4.81 22.04
C ARG A 423 -6.78 -5.64 20.84
N VAL A 424 -7.24 -5.00 19.75
CA VAL A 424 -7.62 -5.68 18.51
C VAL A 424 -6.41 -6.38 17.91
N HIS A 425 -5.29 -5.66 17.77
CA HIS A 425 -4.08 -6.19 17.12
C HIS A 425 -3.23 -7.13 17.96
N ARG A 426 -3.61 -7.42 19.21
CA ARG A 426 -3.07 -8.61 19.90
C ARG A 426 -3.58 -9.91 19.27
N LYS A 427 -4.83 -9.91 18.82
CA LYS A 427 -5.52 -11.08 18.27
C LYS A 427 -5.57 -11.12 16.75
N LEU A 428 -5.07 -10.09 16.07
CA LEU A 428 -5.28 -9.90 14.64
C LEU A 428 -4.12 -9.11 14.00
N GLY A 429 -3.55 -9.62 12.91
CA GLY A 429 -2.53 -8.89 12.14
C GLY A 429 -3.12 -7.81 11.21
N VAL A 430 -2.26 -7.25 10.36
CA VAL A 430 -2.61 -6.30 9.28
C VAL A 430 -1.91 -6.65 7.96
N GLU A 431 -1.33 -7.84 7.86
CA GLU A 431 -0.54 -8.27 6.71
C GLU A 431 -1.41 -9.02 5.69
N PRO A 432 -1.08 -8.93 4.39
CA PRO A 432 -1.64 -9.84 3.39
C PRO A 432 -1.35 -11.30 3.76
N SER A 433 -2.32 -12.19 3.57
CA SER A 433 -2.17 -13.63 3.88
C SER A 433 -1.29 -14.38 2.89
N GLY A 434 -1.17 -13.89 1.65
CA GLY A 434 -0.58 -14.63 0.52
C GLY A 434 -1.33 -15.93 0.17
N ASN A 435 -2.53 -16.11 0.70
CA ASN A 435 -3.38 -17.28 0.55
C ASN A 435 -4.84 -16.82 0.37
N PRO A 436 -5.68 -17.63 -0.31
CA PRO A 436 -7.07 -17.31 -0.55
C PRO A 436 -7.81 -16.88 0.71
N PHE A 437 -8.67 -15.87 0.60
CA PHE A 437 -9.37 -15.25 1.74
C PHE A 437 -10.19 -16.22 2.61
N HIS A 438 -10.61 -17.35 2.02
CA HIS A 438 -11.40 -18.40 2.66
C HIS A 438 -10.54 -19.56 3.17
N ALA A 439 -9.21 -19.50 3.05
CA ALA A 439 -8.33 -20.56 3.50
C ALA A 439 -8.40 -20.73 5.03
N ILE A 440 -8.43 -21.99 5.48
CA ILE A 440 -8.45 -22.34 6.90
C ILE A 440 -6.99 -22.31 7.41
N HIS A 441 -6.46 -21.11 7.61
CA HIS A 441 -5.10 -20.92 8.10
C HIS A 441 -5.01 -19.72 9.03
N LEU A 442 -3.95 -19.72 9.83
CA LEU A 442 -3.52 -18.61 10.66
C LEU A 442 -2.06 -18.32 10.35
N ASP A 443 -1.58 -17.16 10.79
CA ASP A 443 -0.16 -16.86 10.84
C ASP A 443 0.56 -17.97 11.61
N GLN A 444 1.54 -18.64 10.99
CA GLN A 444 2.22 -19.78 11.59
C GLN A 444 3.05 -19.39 12.81
N ARG A 445 3.61 -18.17 12.80
CA ARG A 445 4.45 -17.64 13.88
C ARG A 445 3.59 -17.15 15.03
N LEU A 446 2.59 -16.32 14.72
CA LEU A 446 1.77 -15.60 15.70
C LEU A 446 0.48 -16.34 16.09
N ARG A 447 0.14 -17.43 15.40
CA ARG A 447 -1.06 -18.28 15.63
C ARG A 447 -2.36 -17.48 15.73
N ARG A 448 -2.47 -16.45 14.90
CA ARG A 448 -3.62 -15.54 14.81
C ARG A 448 -3.92 -15.20 13.35
N PRO A 449 -5.11 -14.67 13.01
CA PRO A 449 -5.40 -14.29 11.63
C PRO A 449 -4.48 -13.17 11.12
N HIS A 450 -4.18 -13.20 9.82
CA HIS A 450 -3.27 -12.25 9.18
C HIS A 450 -3.81 -10.82 9.11
N ASN A 451 -5.11 -10.62 8.88
CA ASN A 451 -5.75 -9.32 8.73
C ASN A 451 -7.27 -9.42 8.96
N PRO A 452 -7.99 -8.30 9.22
CA PRO A 452 -9.45 -8.29 9.45
C PRO A 452 -10.31 -8.61 8.22
N LEU A 453 -9.76 -8.62 7.01
CA LEU A 453 -10.55 -8.62 5.77
C LEU A 453 -10.68 -10.01 5.12
N ASN A 454 -10.09 -11.04 5.73
CA ASN A 454 -10.33 -12.44 5.42
C ASN A 454 -11.29 -13.10 6.43
N ASN A 455 -11.75 -14.32 6.16
CA ASN A 455 -12.81 -14.95 6.98
C ASN A 455 -12.39 -15.13 8.44
N ALA A 456 -11.14 -15.55 8.71
CA ALA A 456 -10.63 -15.74 10.06
C ALA A 456 -10.55 -14.42 10.84
N GLY A 457 -10.12 -13.34 10.18
CA GLY A 457 -10.11 -11.99 10.73
C GLY A 457 -11.51 -11.47 11.01
N ALA A 458 -12.41 -11.59 10.04
CA ALA A 458 -13.79 -11.14 10.17
C ALA A 458 -14.55 -11.89 11.28
N LEU A 459 -14.34 -13.19 11.46
CA LEU A 459 -14.85 -13.95 12.62
C LEU A 459 -14.25 -13.45 13.95
N THR A 460 -12.95 -13.13 13.96
CA THR A 460 -12.31 -12.57 15.16
C THR A 460 -12.92 -11.22 15.53
N ILE A 461 -13.15 -10.34 14.54
CA ILE A 461 -13.84 -9.06 14.72
C ILE A 461 -15.28 -9.24 15.18
N ALA A 462 -16.04 -10.16 14.56
CA ALA A 462 -17.41 -10.49 14.96
C ALA A 462 -17.48 -10.88 16.44
N SER A 463 -16.51 -11.67 16.92
CA SER A 463 -16.43 -12.06 18.34
C SER A 463 -16.17 -10.88 19.29
N MET A 464 -15.48 -9.83 18.83
CA MET A 464 -15.20 -8.62 19.61
C MET A 464 -16.42 -7.68 19.69
N LEU A 465 -17.37 -7.83 18.78
CA LEU A 465 -18.58 -7.01 18.70
C LEU A 465 -19.80 -7.66 19.35
N LEU A 466 -19.62 -8.78 20.06
CA LEU A 466 -20.70 -9.40 20.82
C LEU A 466 -21.24 -8.44 21.90
N GLY A 467 -22.56 -8.40 21.97
CA GLY A 467 -23.35 -7.73 23.00
C GLY A 467 -23.87 -8.74 24.03
N PRO A 468 -24.51 -8.29 25.11
CA PRO A 468 -24.92 -9.14 26.23
C PRO A 468 -25.96 -10.21 25.85
N ASN A 469 -26.75 -10.00 24.80
CA ASN A 469 -27.70 -10.99 24.25
C ASN A 469 -27.92 -10.80 22.74
N ALA A 470 -28.57 -11.77 22.08
CA ALA A 470 -28.74 -11.82 20.62
C ALA A 470 -29.57 -10.65 20.04
N SER A 471 -30.66 -10.23 20.72
CA SER A 471 -31.50 -9.12 20.27
C SER A 471 -30.75 -7.78 20.32
N HIS A 472 -29.98 -7.56 21.40
CA HIS A 472 -29.13 -6.39 21.56
C HIS A 472 -28.00 -6.37 20.52
N GLN A 473 -27.40 -7.54 20.24
CA GLN A 473 -26.39 -7.69 19.18
C GLN A 473 -26.93 -7.19 17.83
N LEU A 474 -28.09 -7.68 17.39
CA LEU A 474 -28.68 -7.28 16.12
C LEU A 474 -28.96 -5.77 16.06
N GLY A 475 -29.57 -5.22 17.12
CA GLY A 475 -29.88 -3.80 17.22
C GLY A 475 -28.65 -2.91 17.13
N ASP A 476 -27.60 -3.21 17.91
CA ASP A 476 -26.35 -2.44 17.90
C ASP A 476 -25.66 -2.47 16.52
N MET A 477 -25.68 -3.62 15.86
CA MET A 477 -25.07 -3.79 14.54
C MET A 477 -25.75 -2.95 13.48
N LEU A 478 -27.07 -3.09 13.37
CA LEU A 478 -27.85 -2.39 12.36
C LEU A 478 -27.80 -0.89 12.60
N THR A 479 -27.87 -0.45 13.87
CA THR A 479 -27.70 0.96 14.23
C THR A 479 -26.36 1.50 13.69
N ALA A 480 -25.26 0.79 13.93
CA ALA A 480 -23.95 1.22 13.44
C ALA A 480 -23.88 1.28 11.90
N TYR A 481 -24.44 0.30 11.17
CA TYR A 481 -24.45 0.34 9.71
C TYR A 481 -25.36 1.42 9.13
N ARG A 482 -26.48 1.71 9.80
CA ARG A 482 -27.38 2.83 9.47
C ARG A 482 -26.68 4.17 9.65
N GLU A 483 -25.83 4.31 10.66
CA GLU A 483 -25.01 5.50 10.86
C GLU A 483 -23.96 5.68 9.74
N PHE A 484 -23.27 4.62 9.34
CA PHE A 484 -22.37 4.66 8.17
C PHE A 484 -23.12 4.99 6.88
N ALA A 485 -24.33 4.44 6.69
CA ALA A 485 -25.12 4.66 5.48
C ALA A 485 -25.86 6.02 5.49
N GLY A 486 -26.04 6.64 6.67
CA GLY A 486 -26.88 7.82 6.84
C GLY A 486 -28.35 7.57 6.49
N SER A 487 -28.86 6.36 6.75
CA SER A 487 -30.20 5.90 6.35
C SER A 487 -30.64 4.74 7.24
N ASP A 488 -31.95 4.63 7.50
CA ASP A 488 -32.54 3.50 8.23
C ASP A 488 -32.81 2.27 7.35
N GLN A 489 -32.57 2.36 6.04
CA GLN A 489 -32.83 1.30 5.07
C GLN A 489 -32.04 -0.01 5.26
N PRO A 490 -30.78 -0.03 5.75
CA PRO A 490 -30.09 -1.28 6.04
C PRO A 490 -30.90 -2.20 6.95
N GLU A 491 -31.10 -3.44 6.51
CA GLU A 491 -31.86 -4.49 7.19
C GLU A 491 -31.23 -5.87 6.96
N VAL A 492 -31.62 -6.88 7.74
CA VAL A 492 -31.11 -8.25 7.56
C VAL A 492 -31.98 -9.01 6.57
N ASP A 493 -31.34 -9.57 5.54
CA ASP A 493 -31.97 -10.54 4.64
C ASP A 493 -32.04 -11.91 5.33
N MET A 494 -33.25 -12.28 5.75
CA MET A 494 -33.47 -13.53 6.50
C MET A 494 -33.27 -14.78 5.65
N LEU A 495 -33.43 -14.71 4.32
CA LEU A 495 -33.19 -15.83 3.42
C LEU A 495 -31.69 -16.05 3.25
N ALA A 496 -30.92 -14.98 3.05
CA ALA A 496 -29.46 -15.05 3.02
C ALA A 496 -28.90 -15.57 4.35
N LEU A 497 -29.42 -15.08 5.49
CA LEU A 497 -29.00 -15.55 6.81
C LEU A 497 -29.25 -17.05 7.02
N ALA A 498 -30.41 -17.55 6.61
CA ALA A 498 -30.72 -18.98 6.67
C ALA A 498 -29.78 -19.81 5.76
N SER A 499 -29.44 -19.26 4.59
CA SER A 499 -28.49 -19.87 3.65
C SER A 499 -27.08 -19.96 4.24
N GLU A 500 -26.56 -18.86 4.79
CA GLU A 500 -25.24 -18.82 5.43
C GLU A 500 -25.15 -19.75 6.64
N ARG A 501 -26.19 -19.77 7.48
CA ARG A 501 -26.28 -20.72 8.59
C ARG A 501 -26.26 -22.16 8.11
N THR A 502 -26.85 -22.49 6.97
CA THR A 502 -26.89 -23.89 6.50
C THR A 502 -25.55 -24.28 5.88
N ALA A 503 -25.02 -23.46 4.96
CA ALA A 503 -23.84 -23.79 4.16
C ALA A 503 -22.49 -23.38 4.79
N GLY A 504 -22.49 -22.69 5.92
CA GLY A 504 -21.30 -22.08 6.55
C GLY A 504 -20.26 -23.04 7.18
N GLU A 505 -20.14 -24.29 6.72
CA GLU A 505 -19.22 -25.30 7.29
C GLU A 505 -17.77 -24.85 7.36
N ARG A 506 -17.29 -24.14 6.32
CA ARG A 506 -15.92 -23.61 6.32
C ARG A 506 -15.70 -22.59 7.44
N ASN A 507 -16.66 -21.69 7.63
CA ASN A 507 -16.59 -20.68 8.69
C ASN A 507 -16.69 -21.34 10.08
N ARG A 508 -17.47 -22.42 10.22
CA ARG A 508 -17.49 -23.26 11.44
C ARG A 508 -16.11 -23.83 11.75
N ALA A 509 -15.45 -24.44 10.76
CA ALA A 509 -14.11 -25.00 10.94
C ALA A 509 -13.09 -23.93 11.37
N ILE A 510 -13.13 -22.76 10.74
CA ILE A 510 -12.29 -21.61 11.13
C ILE A 510 -12.61 -21.17 12.56
N ALA A 511 -13.88 -21.06 12.94
CA ALA A 511 -14.27 -20.65 14.28
C ALA A 511 -13.76 -21.64 15.36
N TYR A 512 -13.85 -22.96 15.12
CA TYR A 512 -13.25 -23.95 16.01
C TYR A 512 -11.72 -23.83 16.10
N LEU A 513 -11.05 -23.57 14.97
CA LEU A 513 -9.60 -23.32 14.95
C LEU A 513 -9.24 -22.07 15.78
N LEU A 514 -9.98 -20.96 15.60
CA LEU A 514 -9.79 -19.73 16.37
C LEU A 514 -10.03 -19.95 17.86
N ARG A 515 -11.03 -20.76 18.22
CA ARG A 515 -11.31 -21.13 19.61
C ARG A 515 -10.17 -21.95 20.21
N LYS A 516 -9.56 -22.86 19.45
CA LYS A 516 -8.41 -23.67 19.88
C LYS A 516 -7.19 -22.82 20.26
N PHE A 517 -7.03 -21.65 19.67
CA PHE A 517 -5.93 -20.71 19.96
C PHE A 517 -6.36 -19.50 20.82
N ASP A 518 -7.51 -19.59 21.52
CA ASP A 518 -8.04 -18.54 22.40
C ASP A 518 -8.23 -17.16 21.73
N ILE A 519 -8.36 -17.16 20.39
CA ILE A 519 -8.63 -15.96 19.60
C ILE A 519 -10.07 -15.52 19.81
N ILE A 520 -11.03 -16.44 19.78
CA ILE A 520 -12.44 -16.16 20.05
C ILE A 520 -12.91 -16.84 21.35
N PRO A 521 -13.85 -16.22 22.11
CA PRO A 521 -14.34 -16.78 23.37
C PRO A 521 -15.33 -17.93 23.16
N GLU A 522 -16.21 -17.84 22.15
CA GLU A 522 -17.26 -18.82 21.91
C GLU A 522 -17.52 -18.97 20.41
N VAL A 523 -17.80 -20.19 19.95
CA VAL A 523 -17.98 -20.49 18.53
C VAL A 523 -19.35 -20.05 18.03
N THR A 524 -20.43 -20.49 18.67
CA THR A 524 -21.81 -20.26 18.20
C THR A 524 -22.20 -18.77 18.15
N PRO A 525 -22.00 -17.97 19.23
CA PRO A 525 -22.32 -16.54 19.19
C PRO A 525 -21.48 -15.78 18.15
N THR A 526 -20.21 -16.16 17.98
CA THR A 526 -19.32 -15.56 16.98
C THR A 526 -19.82 -15.81 15.56
N LEU A 527 -20.18 -17.05 15.24
CA LEU A 527 -20.72 -17.43 13.93
C LEU A 527 -22.04 -16.71 13.66
N GLU A 528 -22.93 -16.67 14.64
CA GLU A 528 -24.22 -16.00 14.51
C GLU A 528 -24.05 -14.50 14.20
N ARG A 529 -23.17 -13.82 14.95
CA ARG A 529 -22.82 -12.42 14.67
C ARG A 529 -22.21 -12.24 13.28
N TYR A 530 -21.32 -13.15 12.88
CA TYR A 530 -20.67 -13.12 11.57
C TYR A 530 -21.67 -13.30 10.41
N PHE A 531 -22.61 -14.23 10.52
CA PHE A 531 -23.64 -14.42 9.49
C PHE A 531 -24.59 -13.23 9.43
N LEU A 532 -25.00 -12.69 10.58
CA LEU A 532 -25.85 -11.49 10.64
C LEU A 532 -25.24 -10.31 9.88
N GLN A 533 -23.96 -10.01 10.07
CA GLN A 533 -23.32 -8.87 9.39
C GLN A 533 -23.23 -9.06 7.87
N ASN A 534 -23.02 -10.29 7.39
CA ASN A 534 -22.88 -10.59 5.97
C ASN A 534 -24.22 -10.55 5.25
N SER A 535 -25.28 -10.91 5.95
CA SER A 535 -26.65 -10.93 5.45
C SER A 535 -27.36 -9.56 5.53
N VAL A 536 -26.67 -8.47 5.88
CA VAL A 536 -27.27 -7.13 5.81
C VAL A 536 -27.43 -6.72 4.34
N ARG A 537 -28.65 -6.35 3.97
CA ARG A 537 -29.02 -5.88 2.64
C ARG A 537 -28.83 -4.37 2.54
N VAL A 538 -28.17 -3.94 1.47
CA VAL A 538 -28.00 -2.53 1.07
C VAL A 538 -28.11 -2.41 -0.45
N ASP A 539 -28.29 -1.19 -0.95
CA ASP A 539 -28.11 -0.87 -2.37
C ASP A 539 -26.73 -0.24 -2.63
N CYS A 540 -26.45 0.07 -3.90
CA CYS A 540 -25.16 0.62 -4.30
C CYS A 540 -24.94 2.03 -3.74
N ARG A 541 -26.00 2.84 -3.61
CA ARG A 541 -25.90 4.22 -3.07
C ARG A 541 -25.55 4.20 -1.59
N LEU A 542 -26.24 3.37 -0.81
CA LEU A 542 -25.98 3.20 0.62
C LEU A 542 -24.53 2.73 0.84
N LEU A 543 -24.05 1.75 0.06
CA LEU A 543 -22.67 1.29 0.17
C LEU A 543 -21.66 2.39 -0.19
N ALA A 544 -21.96 3.23 -1.20
CA ALA A 544 -21.13 4.38 -1.54
C ALA A 544 -21.08 5.41 -0.40
N ARG A 545 -22.19 5.68 0.28
CA ARG A 545 -22.24 6.55 1.48
C ARG A 545 -21.42 5.98 2.65
N MET A 546 -21.49 4.67 2.87
CA MET A 546 -20.66 4.00 3.89
C MET A 546 -19.17 4.18 3.58
N GLY A 547 -18.75 3.96 2.32
CA GLY A 547 -17.40 4.25 1.86
C GLY A 547 -17.03 5.74 2.00
N ALA A 548 -17.98 6.64 1.74
CA ALA A 548 -17.77 8.08 1.84
C ALA A 548 -17.60 8.55 3.28
N THR A 549 -18.24 7.87 4.23
CA THR A 549 -18.02 8.10 5.67
C THR A 549 -16.56 7.83 6.04
N LEU A 550 -15.95 6.74 5.54
CA LEU A 550 -14.52 6.50 5.74
C LEU A 550 -13.67 7.54 4.99
N ALA A 551 -14.03 7.88 3.76
CA ALA A 551 -13.33 8.91 2.98
C ALA A 551 -13.32 10.29 3.66
N ALA A 552 -14.40 10.64 4.37
CA ALA A 552 -14.60 11.90 5.06
C ALA A 552 -14.10 11.88 6.52
N GLY A 553 -13.11 11.05 6.84
CA GLY A 553 -12.51 11.02 8.19
C GLY A 553 -13.46 10.49 9.26
N GLY A 554 -14.37 9.58 8.90
CA GLY A 554 -15.32 8.95 9.82
C GLY A 554 -16.61 9.75 10.01
N ARG A 555 -16.77 10.89 9.33
CA ARG A 555 -17.98 11.70 9.35
C ARG A 555 -18.90 11.31 8.19
N ASN A 556 -20.15 10.96 8.48
CA ASN A 556 -21.10 10.64 7.42
C ASN A 556 -21.43 11.93 6.63
N PRO A 557 -21.27 11.94 5.30
CA PRO A 557 -21.40 13.17 4.50
C PRO A 557 -22.85 13.66 4.36
N ILE A 558 -23.85 12.80 4.59
CA ILE A 558 -25.26 13.14 4.47
C ILE A 558 -25.83 13.68 5.79
N THR A 559 -25.56 12.99 6.89
CA THR A 559 -26.08 13.36 8.22
C THR A 559 -25.17 14.33 8.97
N GLY A 560 -23.89 14.41 8.59
CA GLY A 560 -22.88 15.20 9.29
C GLY A 560 -22.46 14.63 10.65
N ARG A 561 -22.91 13.43 11.02
CA ARG A 561 -22.55 12.79 12.28
C ARG A 561 -21.15 12.17 12.20
N GLN A 562 -20.36 12.31 13.26
CA GLN A 562 -19.12 11.55 13.44
C GLN A 562 -19.47 10.11 13.84
N VAL A 563 -19.21 9.16 12.94
CA VAL A 563 -19.49 7.73 13.14
C VAL A 563 -18.27 7.02 13.70
N ILE A 564 -17.09 7.29 13.12
CA ILE A 564 -15.81 6.71 13.53
C ILE A 564 -14.81 7.78 13.93
N ASP A 565 -13.98 7.53 14.94
CA ASP A 565 -12.87 8.43 15.29
C ASP A 565 -11.95 8.69 14.08
N PRO A 566 -11.67 9.96 13.71
CA PRO A 566 -10.81 10.29 12.57
C PRO A 566 -9.40 9.67 12.65
N ASP A 567 -8.85 9.45 13.83
CA ASP A 567 -7.50 8.87 14.00
C ASP A 567 -7.45 7.39 13.60
N LEU A 568 -8.60 6.69 13.59
CA LEU A 568 -8.69 5.29 13.19
C LEU A 568 -8.81 5.10 11.67
N VAL A 569 -9.25 6.13 10.95
CA VAL A 569 -9.56 6.05 9.51
C VAL A 569 -8.34 5.70 8.65
N PRO A 570 -7.16 6.34 8.80
CA PRO A 570 -5.98 5.98 8.02
C PRO A 570 -5.63 4.50 8.15
N HIS A 571 -5.75 3.95 9.35
CA HIS A 571 -5.49 2.54 9.65
C HIS A 571 -6.49 1.60 8.97
N ILE A 572 -7.78 1.97 8.92
CA ILE A 572 -8.81 1.20 8.20
C ILE A 572 -8.54 1.21 6.69
N LEU A 573 -8.26 2.38 6.12
CA LEU A 573 -7.96 2.56 4.70
C LEU A 573 -6.68 1.84 4.29
N THR A 574 -5.66 1.81 5.15
CA THR A 574 -4.46 0.99 4.95
C THR A 574 -4.80 -0.47 4.76
N VAL A 575 -5.56 -1.06 5.67
CA VAL A 575 -5.88 -2.49 5.56
C VAL A 575 -6.77 -2.76 4.33
N MET A 576 -7.67 -1.84 3.97
CA MET A 576 -8.41 -1.93 2.71
C MET A 576 -7.47 -1.92 1.49
N ALA A 577 -6.46 -1.04 1.48
CA ALA A 577 -5.50 -0.94 0.39
C ALA A 577 -4.60 -2.17 0.23
N THR A 578 -4.24 -2.84 1.33
CA THR A 578 -3.29 -3.97 1.29
C THR A 578 -3.94 -5.34 1.29
N CYS A 579 -5.18 -5.47 1.78
CA CYS A 579 -5.83 -6.77 1.99
C CYS A 579 -7.25 -6.87 1.42
N GLY A 580 -7.84 -5.78 0.93
CA GLY A 580 -9.27 -5.74 0.67
C GLY A 580 -9.72 -6.42 -0.63
N MET A 581 -8.81 -6.62 -1.58
CA MET A 581 -9.10 -7.24 -2.88
C MET A 581 -8.59 -8.68 -2.95
N HIS A 582 -8.60 -9.38 -1.81
CA HIS A 582 -8.16 -10.78 -1.70
C HIS A 582 -6.71 -10.93 -2.21
N ASP A 583 -6.42 -11.99 -2.98
CA ASP A 583 -5.07 -12.33 -3.45
C ASP A 583 -4.56 -11.42 -4.57
N SER A 584 -5.38 -10.48 -5.06
CA SER A 584 -5.01 -9.49 -6.09
C SER A 584 -4.87 -8.06 -5.55
N SER A 585 -4.68 -7.92 -4.23
CA SER A 585 -4.60 -6.61 -3.58
C SER A 585 -3.41 -5.76 -4.05
N GLY A 586 -2.24 -6.35 -4.30
CA GLY A 586 -1.08 -5.63 -4.82
C GLY A 586 -1.29 -5.15 -6.26
N GLN A 587 -1.82 -6.01 -7.12
CA GLN A 587 -2.14 -5.69 -8.52
C GLN A 587 -3.27 -4.64 -8.59
N PHE A 588 -4.30 -4.75 -7.76
CA PHE A 588 -5.35 -3.74 -7.69
C PHE A 588 -4.83 -2.39 -7.19
N ALA A 589 -3.95 -2.37 -6.20
CA ALA A 589 -3.29 -1.15 -5.77
C ALA A 589 -2.45 -0.54 -6.91
N PHE A 590 -1.80 -1.37 -7.72
CA PHE A 590 -1.00 -0.96 -8.88
C PHE A 590 -1.84 -0.35 -10.01
N ASP A 591 -2.92 -1.04 -10.39
CA ASP A 591 -3.75 -0.64 -11.54
C ASP A 591 -4.77 0.45 -11.19
N VAL A 592 -5.40 0.35 -10.01
CA VAL A 592 -6.52 1.20 -9.57
C VAL A 592 -6.09 2.15 -8.47
N GLY A 593 -5.32 1.70 -7.48
CA GLY A 593 -4.71 2.59 -6.48
C GLY A 593 -5.70 3.30 -5.55
N ILE A 594 -6.84 2.67 -5.25
CA ILE A 594 -7.84 3.14 -4.30
C ILE A 594 -8.03 2.08 -3.20
N PRO A 595 -8.08 2.45 -1.91
CA PRO A 595 -8.49 1.54 -0.84
C PRO A 595 -9.88 0.96 -1.11
N ALA A 596 -10.00 -0.36 -1.22
CA ALA A 596 -11.26 -1.03 -1.56
C ALA A 596 -11.42 -2.37 -0.85
N LYS A 597 -12.65 -2.86 -0.71
CA LYS A 597 -12.98 -4.22 -0.28
C LYS A 597 -13.97 -4.86 -1.25
N SER A 598 -13.59 -5.98 -1.83
CA SER A 598 -14.48 -6.82 -2.64
C SER A 598 -15.30 -7.78 -1.78
N ALA A 599 -16.49 -8.14 -2.21
CA ALA A 599 -17.33 -9.16 -1.59
C ALA A 599 -17.74 -10.22 -2.60
N ILE A 600 -17.96 -11.44 -2.11
CA ILE A 600 -18.42 -12.57 -2.94
C ILE A 600 -19.85 -12.41 -3.46
N SER A 601 -20.59 -11.38 -3.02
CA SER A 601 -21.85 -10.97 -3.64
C SER A 601 -21.67 -10.23 -4.96
N GLY A 602 -20.43 -9.86 -5.31
CA GLY A 602 -20.13 -9.01 -6.47
C GLY A 602 -20.08 -7.52 -6.16
N ALA A 603 -20.30 -7.14 -4.89
CA ALA A 603 -20.14 -5.78 -4.43
C ALA A 603 -18.66 -5.44 -4.21
N ILE A 604 -18.24 -4.21 -4.56
CA ILE A 604 -16.98 -3.64 -4.10
C ILE A 604 -17.27 -2.26 -3.52
N VAL A 605 -16.77 -2.01 -2.31
CA VAL A 605 -16.77 -0.69 -1.68
C VAL A 605 -15.37 -0.11 -1.69
N ALA A 606 -15.24 1.14 -2.09
CA ALA A 606 -13.98 1.86 -2.15
C ALA A 606 -14.10 3.23 -1.46
N ALA A 607 -13.00 3.70 -0.89
CA ALA A 607 -12.94 4.97 -0.17
C ALA A 607 -11.69 5.74 -0.60
N VAL A 608 -11.90 6.92 -1.19
CA VAL A 608 -10.85 7.84 -1.63
C VAL A 608 -10.72 8.94 -0.56
N PRO A 609 -9.69 8.89 0.31
CA PRO A 609 -9.61 9.81 1.45
C PRO A 609 -9.65 11.28 1.03
N GLY A 610 -10.48 12.05 1.75
CA GLY A 610 -10.77 13.46 1.51
C GLY A 610 -11.67 13.75 0.31
N GLN A 611 -12.13 12.74 -0.44
CA GLN A 611 -12.81 12.96 -1.72
C GLN A 611 -14.17 12.28 -1.83
N MET A 612 -14.23 10.94 -1.80
CA MET A 612 -15.48 10.22 -2.08
C MET A 612 -15.44 8.75 -1.66
N GLY A 613 -16.62 8.19 -1.39
CA GLY A 613 -16.88 6.76 -1.42
C GLY A 613 -17.42 6.34 -2.78
N ILE A 614 -17.07 5.13 -3.20
CA ILE A 614 -17.52 4.54 -4.44
C ILE A 614 -18.02 3.13 -4.12
N ALA A 615 -19.15 2.76 -4.70
CA ALA A 615 -19.61 1.39 -4.70
C ALA A 615 -19.86 0.93 -6.13
N VAL A 616 -19.57 -0.34 -6.38
CA VAL A 616 -19.92 -1.02 -7.61
C VAL A 616 -20.52 -2.36 -7.26
N TYR A 617 -21.41 -2.85 -8.12
CA TYR A 617 -22.01 -4.16 -7.98
C TYR A 617 -22.06 -4.86 -9.33
N SER A 618 -21.51 -6.07 -9.39
CA SER A 618 -21.75 -7.02 -10.48
C SER A 618 -21.42 -8.44 -10.00
N PRO A 619 -22.39 -9.38 -9.97
CA PRO A 619 -22.21 -10.69 -9.34
C PRO A 619 -21.07 -11.58 -9.86
N PRO A 620 -20.78 -11.64 -11.18
CA PRO A 620 -19.73 -12.54 -11.68
C PRO A 620 -18.33 -12.20 -11.14
N LEU A 621 -17.69 -13.18 -10.52
CA LEU A 621 -16.39 -13.06 -9.86
C LEU A 621 -15.29 -13.74 -10.66
N ASP A 622 -14.08 -13.20 -10.56
CA ASP A 622 -12.85 -13.88 -10.95
C ASP A 622 -12.49 -15.04 -9.99
N PRO A 623 -11.46 -15.86 -10.29
CA PRO A 623 -11.03 -16.94 -9.41
C PRO A 623 -10.58 -16.51 -8.00
N TYR A 624 -10.33 -15.22 -7.77
CA TYR A 624 -9.92 -14.67 -6.49
C TYR A 624 -11.10 -14.18 -5.65
N GLY A 625 -12.33 -14.23 -6.19
CA GLY A 625 -13.54 -13.76 -5.51
C GLY A 625 -13.78 -12.25 -5.68
N THR A 626 -13.25 -11.65 -6.74
CA THR A 626 -13.42 -10.22 -7.05
C THR A 626 -14.34 -10.02 -8.25
N SER A 627 -15.29 -9.07 -8.14
CA SER A 627 -16.19 -8.75 -9.25
C SER A 627 -15.42 -8.30 -10.49
N VAL A 628 -15.56 -9.02 -11.60
CA VAL A 628 -14.80 -8.76 -12.85
C VAL A 628 -15.17 -7.39 -13.41
N ARG A 629 -16.47 -7.14 -13.59
CA ARG A 629 -16.97 -5.85 -14.09
C ARG A 629 -16.87 -4.74 -13.05
N GLY A 630 -17.04 -5.08 -11.77
CA GLY A 630 -16.86 -4.13 -10.67
C GLY A 630 -15.45 -3.54 -10.64
N ALA A 631 -14.42 -4.40 -10.70
CA ALA A 631 -13.04 -3.95 -10.73
C ALA A 631 -12.73 -3.10 -11.99
N ALA A 632 -13.28 -3.47 -13.14
CA ALA A 632 -13.14 -2.70 -14.38
C ALA A 632 -13.75 -1.29 -14.25
N MET A 633 -14.97 -1.18 -13.70
CA MET A 633 -15.63 0.11 -13.44
C MET A 633 -14.80 1.00 -12.51
N LEU A 634 -14.27 0.45 -11.41
CA LEU A 634 -13.40 1.18 -10.49
C LEU A 634 -12.10 1.63 -11.18
N GLY A 635 -11.50 0.81 -12.03
CA GLY A 635 -10.33 1.18 -12.82
C GLY A 635 -10.60 2.35 -13.78
N THR A 636 -11.76 2.36 -14.44
CA THR A 636 -12.17 3.49 -15.29
C THR A 636 -12.40 4.75 -14.47
N LEU A 637 -13.13 4.68 -13.36
CA LEU A 637 -13.32 5.83 -12.45
C LEU A 637 -11.99 6.39 -11.93
N ALA A 638 -11.06 5.52 -11.52
CA ALA A 638 -9.76 5.93 -11.02
C ALA A 638 -8.95 6.72 -12.06
N ARG A 639 -9.04 6.32 -13.34
CA ARG A 639 -8.39 7.03 -14.46
C ARG A 639 -9.10 8.33 -14.81
N ASP A 640 -10.42 8.30 -14.98
CA ASP A 640 -11.22 9.43 -15.44
C ASP A 640 -11.21 10.58 -14.42
N LEU A 641 -11.19 10.25 -13.12
CA LEU A 641 -11.21 11.21 -12.02
C LEU A 641 -9.84 11.42 -11.35
N GLY A 642 -8.79 10.68 -11.75
CA GLY A 642 -7.43 10.85 -11.22
C GLY A 642 -7.27 10.46 -9.75
N LEU A 643 -7.94 9.38 -9.30
CA LEU A 643 -8.14 9.08 -7.87
C LEU A 643 -6.99 8.33 -7.19
N GLN A 644 -5.96 7.91 -7.93
CA GLN A 644 -4.92 6.99 -7.43
C GLN A 644 -4.04 7.61 -6.34
N MET A 645 -3.78 6.85 -5.26
CA MET A 645 -3.14 7.32 -4.02
C MET A 645 -1.75 7.95 -4.17
N PHE A 646 -0.97 7.52 -5.16
CA PHE A 646 0.41 8.00 -5.38
C PHE A 646 0.58 8.96 -6.56
N THR A 647 -0.52 9.40 -7.18
CA THR A 647 -0.44 10.45 -8.20
C THR A 647 -0.09 11.76 -7.52
N CYS A 648 1.13 12.25 -7.76
CA CYS A 648 1.50 13.60 -7.34
C CYS A 648 0.69 14.61 -8.18
N PRO A 649 0.09 15.64 -7.56
CA PRO A 649 -0.54 16.73 -8.30
C PRO A 649 0.47 17.30 -9.30
N ALA A 650 0.01 17.65 -10.51
CA ALA A 650 0.85 18.42 -11.41
C ALA A 650 1.22 19.73 -10.70
N PRO A 651 2.48 20.22 -10.82
CA PRO A 651 2.79 21.57 -10.37
C PRO A 651 1.84 22.53 -11.11
N GLY A 652 1.07 23.27 -10.31
CA GLY A 652 0.07 24.23 -10.79
C GLY A 652 0.67 25.46 -11.44
#